data_AF-A0AAE6ZH77-F1
#
_entry.id   AF-A0AAE6ZH77-F1
#
_cell.length_a   1.000
_cell.length_b   1.000
_cell.length_c   1.000
_cell.angle_alpha   90.00
_cell.angle_beta   90.00
_cell.angle_gamma   90.00
#
_symmetry.space_group_name_H-M   'P 1'
#
loop_
_entity.id
_entity.type
_entity.pdbx_description
1 polymer ?
#
loop_
_entity_poly.entity_id
_entity_poly.type
_entity_poly.pdbx_seq_one_letter_code
_entity_poly.pdbx_strand_id
1 'polypeptide(L)'
;MKTSTPTSDARKGTALRRIARLLQMHYNRLKIIPVLLLPLCLLCSTLHAQYLLLDDMEGHGPCSGRWTYYAGNTTTGKVEFGVPNPNPSGLNTSPLVAKFTKDTSSFEYMSASCQLTDSFDLATNSTFKMLVYASTLDEIMFKLQPGNNYSKAVFFTFKPSRINHWEEATYNFQSVKNRTDFNTIAIQYIDGKKANGILYFDLVQGPNPTAIVLKDTTILMGHENGAVLTAQVKGGTLKPALTAANWTAANFPPGVTISGVQRLNDTTARITLSGNSPANYSRTALKLSVAGAELTTANVASYTAKGNVVFEGNPNWTLVFADEFNTDGKPDRSKWIVDPRPKGWINGEQQVYTDTTHDNARVRNGRLVITGKKDFPTGNTTEPWSSGRLITQGKFDFLYGKVEVRAKLPRARGSWPAIWLMPTSSAYGGWPKSGELDIMEHVGNNFGTVLSTIHSQNHNWTNGGGISGSKKLMDADTVYHVYAMEWAPDTLRFTFDTMQVLTFANPHTDWKDWPFDQKFHLILNLAIGGGMGGSIVEADWPDSMQVDYARVYQKGLGTPVLDTIIVTPSDLSFLPGKQQQYTVKALDQNGYPITITPQWGITGTGNSITPAGLATLNNSGQVTVTATVDTTTKTGVAFVTRRPANYKPVPVKIQAESFDNSNNTHTEPCSDIGGGLDVSFIGTGNWFEYDLDVPRADTYRIQFRVAVNSTSSLRIQLDTTTLQTVNLPASGGWQKWVTVTSAPVRLEQGQQTIKIVANKDGWNFNWLSIIRADSIPLARVVIKPDSATVNVGQAQQFTATGYGQDSSLIAITPVWSVSGTGANITTGGLFTGTVDGDYQVLATAGAVGDTAIVHVVTPPVLTRIVLTPDSATVPLSASQQFVAKGYDQRDNPFTFKPVWSTTGSGNTIDTNGVFTAGITPGSYTVTAASGSLSVSNTVMVGYTCTVNDKYEAESASNRAPGPVLEACTDTGGGQNFTGLKAGDWFAYNTLNVPVAGRYTISFRVLSTAASKIWIGHSTYKFDTISVPSTGGVWKTITDTIRLPALNYTGVHILTGSPKFNWFSIDNCAVNEQAAATAYAKAEYPAKETDTKGPVLYPNPTNGQLTLDLRGQSYRRLTVLDIRGNLLRQWYIQKGERRISRDISALPAGTYMLILEGDKNNKTFRIIKI
;
A
#
# COMPACT_ATOMS: atom_id res chain seq x y z
N MET A 1 29.35 -94.81 -56.39
CA MET A 1 28.79 -95.05 -57.74
C MET A 1 27.32 -94.74 -57.67
N LYS A 2 26.70 -93.97 -58.53
CA LYS A 2 27.12 -93.30 -59.76
C LYS A 2 25.92 -92.36 -60.06
N THR A 3 26.24 -91.12 -60.48
CA THR A 3 25.64 -90.39 -61.63
C THR A 3 24.10 -90.24 -61.71
N SER A 4 23.50 -89.14 -62.14
CA SER A 4 23.94 -87.88 -62.74
C SER A 4 22.68 -87.06 -63.06
N THR A 5 22.76 -85.74 -62.82
CA THR A 5 22.37 -84.60 -63.69
C THR A 5 21.66 -84.87 -65.04
N PRO A 6 20.89 -83.92 -65.65
CA PRO A 6 21.23 -82.47 -65.76
C PRO A 6 20.11 -81.38 -65.91
N THR A 7 20.55 -80.09 -65.82
CA THR A 7 20.14 -78.82 -66.54
C THR A 7 18.71 -78.23 -66.41
N SER A 8 18.40 -76.91 -66.45
CA SER A 8 19.11 -75.61 -66.58
C SER A 8 18.14 -74.41 -66.40
N ASP A 9 18.64 -73.28 -65.85
CA ASP A 9 18.31 -71.83 -66.08
C ASP A 9 16.85 -71.27 -66.03
N ALA A 10 16.53 -70.05 -65.55
CA ALA A 10 17.26 -68.92 -64.94
C ALA A 10 16.28 -67.89 -64.32
N ARG A 11 16.84 -66.94 -63.52
CA ARG A 11 16.26 -65.69 -62.92
C ARG A 11 15.55 -65.89 -61.57
N LYS A 12 16.26 -65.94 -60.43
CA LYS A 12 16.95 -64.87 -59.68
C LYS A 12 16.08 -63.65 -59.31
N GLY A 13 15.70 -63.66 -58.03
CA GLY A 13 15.23 -62.52 -57.23
C GLY A 13 14.97 -62.93 -55.77
N THR A 14 15.79 -63.87 -55.24
CA THR A 14 16.08 -64.18 -53.81
C THR A 14 14.90 -64.11 -52.83
N ALA A 15 14.04 -65.14 -52.68
CA ALA A 15 14.17 -66.44 -51.98
C ALA A 15 14.30 -66.33 -50.43
N LEU A 16 13.32 -66.70 -49.58
CA LEU A 16 12.70 -68.02 -49.28
C LEU A 16 13.72 -69.09 -48.83
N ARG A 17 13.50 -70.04 -47.91
CA ARG A 17 12.52 -70.42 -46.87
C ARG A 17 13.04 -71.80 -46.35
N ARG A 18 12.70 -72.14 -45.09
CA ARG A 18 12.34 -73.51 -44.60
C ARG A 18 13.39 -74.63 -44.41
N ILE A 19 13.27 -75.23 -43.21
CA ILE A 19 13.30 -76.67 -42.87
C ILE A 19 14.65 -77.35 -42.54
N ALA A 20 14.62 -77.98 -41.36
CA ALA A 20 15.39 -79.13 -40.86
C ALA A 20 16.90 -78.97 -40.59
N ARG A 21 17.36 -79.77 -39.61
CA ARG A 21 18.72 -79.90 -39.05
C ARG A 21 19.13 -78.79 -38.06
N LEU A 22 19.48 -79.19 -36.84
CA LEU A 22 20.82 -79.62 -36.40
C LEU A 22 21.85 -78.51 -36.59
N LEU A 23 22.35 -78.06 -35.43
CA LEU A 23 23.77 -78.00 -35.11
C LEU A 23 24.69 -77.13 -36.00
N GLN A 24 25.20 -76.10 -35.32
CA GLN A 24 26.61 -76.08 -34.89
C GLN A 24 27.63 -75.67 -35.96
N MET A 25 28.07 -74.42 -35.89
CA MET A 25 29.49 -74.21 -35.59
C MET A 25 29.62 -73.41 -34.30
N HIS A 26 29.96 -74.08 -33.20
CA HIS A 26 31.27 -74.68 -32.92
C HIS A 26 32.21 -73.63 -32.34
N TYR A 27 32.88 -73.88 -31.22
CA TYR A 27 32.85 -75.02 -30.30
C TYR A 27 33.79 -74.57 -29.19
N ASN A 28 33.43 -74.83 -27.93
CA ASN A 28 34.20 -75.74 -27.09
C ASN A 28 33.47 -75.85 -25.75
N ARG A 29 32.91 -77.03 -25.44
CA ARG A 29 33.60 -78.20 -24.83
C ARG A 29 33.99 -77.89 -23.39
N LEU A 30 33.88 -78.76 -22.41
CA LEU A 30 33.31 -80.09 -22.20
C LEU A 30 33.65 -80.38 -20.71
N LYS A 31 32.77 -81.09 -19.98
CA LYS A 31 33.09 -82.11 -18.96
C LYS A 31 34.08 -81.83 -17.78
N ILE A 32 33.53 -82.12 -16.57
CA ILE A 32 34.10 -82.88 -15.42
C ILE A 32 35.02 -82.12 -14.42
N ILE A 33 34.48 -81.96 -13.18
CA ILE A 33 35.04 -82.07 -11.79
C ILE A 33 36.59 -81.99 -11.65
N PRO A 34 37.16 -81.14 -10.74
CA PRO A 34 37.03 -81.38 -9.29
C PRO A 34 36.84 -80.18 -8.35
N VAL A 35 36.18 -80.49 -7.23
CA VAL A 35 36.49 -80.11 -5.84
C VAL A 35 37.54 -79.00 -5.68
N LEU A 36 37.16 -77.86 -5.09
CA LEU A 36 37.94 -77.19 -4.02
C LEU A 36 37.16 -75.99 -3.45
N LEU A 37 36.70 -76.17 -2.20
CA LEU A 37 36.70 -75.23 -1.06
C LEU A 37 35.93 -73.89 -1.11
N LEU A 38 35.14 -73.69 -0.04
CA LEU A 38 34.83 -72.41 0.65
C LEU A 38 36.00 -71.38 0.57
N PRO A 39 35.78 -70.04 0.65
CA PRO A 39 34.59 -69.38 1.21
C PRO A 39 34.03 -68.21 0.37
N LEU A 40 32.71 -68.19 0.17
CA LEU A 40 31.93 -66.97 0.00
C LEU A 40 31.57 -66.42 1.40
N CYS A 41 32.58 -66.16 2.22
CA CYS A 41 32.48 -65.45 3.50
C CYS A 41 33.54 -64.36 3.47
N LEU A 42 33.13 -63.13 3.15
CA LEU A 42 33.74 -61.83 3.51
C LEU A 42 33.39 -60.83 2.40
N LEU A 43 32.17 -60.30 2.44
CA LEU A 43 31.83 -58.92 2.06
C LEU A 43 30.42 -58.59 2.61
N CYS A 44 30.15 -59.03 3.85
CA CYS A 44 29.21 -58.33 4.71
C CYS A 44 30.03 -57.36 5.57
N SER A 45 30.49 -56.25 4.98
CA SER A 45 30.68 -55.05 5.79
C SER A 45 29.28 -54.49 6.02
N THR A 46 28.71 -54.84 7.16
CA THR A 46 27.57 -54.15 7.72
C THR A 46 27.95 -52.68 7.91
N LEU A 47 27.56 -51.81 6.98
CA LEU A 47 27.44 -50.38 7.23
C LEU A 47 26.30 -50.21 8.24
N HIS A 48 26.59 -50.45 9.51
CA HIS A 48 25.77 -49.92 10.59
C HIS A 48 25.86 -48.40 10.48
N ALA A 49 24.77 -47.74 10.10
CA ALA A 49 24.68 -46.30 10.18
C ALA A 49 25.00 -45.90 11.63
N GLN A 50 26.16 -45.29 11.85
CA GLN A 50 26.60 -44.87 13.18
C GLN A 50 25.71 -43.69 13.60
N TYR A 51 24.94 -43.89 14.67
CA TYR A 51 24.16 -42.82 15.27
C TYR A 51 25.09 -41.87 16.03
N LEU A 52 24.83 -40.56 15.95
CA LEU A 52 25.42 -39.58 16.84
C LEU A 52 24.94 -39.87 18.25
N LEU A 53 25.85 -39.95 19.21
CA LEU A 53 25.48 -39.73 20.60
C LEU A 53 25.18 -38.23 20.78
N LEU A 54 23.91 -37.89 20.95
CA LEU A 54 23.49 -36.53 21.28
C LEU A 54 23.71 -36.27 22.76
N ASP A 55 23.38 -37.27 23.59
CA ASP A 55 23.64 -37.27 25.03
C ASP A 55 23.54 -38.68 25.62
N ASP A 56 24.45 -39.04 26.51
CA ASP A 56 24.41 -40.26 27.33
C ASP A 56 24.06 -39.98 28.80
N MET A 57 23.70 -38.74 29.14
CA MET A 57 23.42 -38.29 30.51
C MET A 57 24.57 -38.47 31.50
N GLU A 58 25.77 -38.77 31.00
CA GLU A 58 27.01 -38.98 31.79
C GLU A 58 28.02 -37.86 31.57
N GLY A 59 27.65 -36.84 30.80
CA GLY A 59 28.50 -35.70 30.49
C GLY A 59 29.01 -35.69 29.06
N HIS A 60 28.63 -36.65 28.20
CA HIS A 60 29.09 -36.70 26.82
C HIS A 60 27.99 -36.35 25.81
N GLY A 61 28.40 -35.84 24.65
CA GLY A 61 27.50 -35.44 23.56
C GLY A 61 27.22 -33.93 23.51
N PRO A 62 26.78 -33.41 22.35
CA PRO A 62 26.54 -31.99 22.14
C PRO A 62 25.40 -31.38 22.99
N CYS A 63 24.52 -32.22 23.55
CA CYS A 63 23.46 -31.78 24.45
C CYS A 63 23.86 -31.83 25.94
N SER A 64 25.02 -32.40 26.25
CA SER A 64 25.51 -32.55 27.62
C SER A 64 25.57 -31.20 28.34
N GLY A 65 24.89 -31.13 29.49
CA GLY A 65 24.79 -29.91 30.31
C GLY A 65 23.96 -28.78 29.68
N ARG A 66 23.29 -29.02 28.54
CA ARG A 66 22.49 -28.01 27.80
C ARG A 66 21.00 -28.31 27.77
N TRP A 67 20.57 -29.36 28.46
CA TRP A 67 19.16 -29.65 28.58
C TRP A 67 18.46 -28.60 29.44
N THR A 68 17.34 -28.13 28.91
CA THR A 68 16.37 -27.29 29.63
C THR A 68 15.10 -28.12 29.80
N TYR A 69 14.32 -27.83 30.84
CA TYR A 69 13.05 -28.51 31.03
C TYR A 69 11.96 -27.56 31.50
N TYR A 70 10.72 -27.95 31.24
CA TYR A 70 9.52 -27.26 31.69
C TYR A 70 8.53 -28.29 32.22
N ALA A 71 8.26 -28.23 33.53
CA ALA A 71 7.28 -29.09 34.19
C ALA A 71 5.95 -28.36 34.50
N GLY A 72 5.93 -27.03 34.41
CA GLY A 72 4.85 -26.15 34.89
C GLY A 72 5.31 -25.28 36.07
N ASN A 73 4.71 -24.10 36.25
CA ASN A 73 5.18 -23.11 37.23
C ASN A 73 4.83 -23.43 38.70
N THR A 74 3.92 -24.40 38.93
CA THR A 74 3.35 -24.71 40.26
C THR A 74 3.15 -26.22 40.48
N THR A 75 3.89 -27.06 39.75
CA THR A 75 3.76 -28.53 39.83
C THR A 75 4.75 -29.13 40.82
N THR A 76 4.41 -30.31 41.36
CA THR A 76 5.36 -31.19 42.07
C THR A 76 6.17 -32.10 41.12
N GLY A 77 5.75 -32.23 39.86
CA GLY A 77 6.49 -32.92 38.82
C GLY A 77 7.79 -32.20 38.44
N LYS A 78 8.82 -32.95 38.06
CA LYS A 78 10.16 -32.43 37.76
C LYS A 78 10.93 -33.29 36.76
N VAL A 79 11.86 -32.67 36.04
CA VAL A 79 12.89 -33.37 35.26
C VAL A 79 14.23 -33.20 35.96
N GLU A 80 14.94 -34.31 36.13
CA GLU A 80 16.25 -34.38 36.75
C GLU A 80 17.23 -35.04 35.78
N PHE A 81 18.45 -34.53 35.67
CA PHE A 81 19.51 -35.09 34.84
C PHE A 81 20.64 -35.62 35.74
N GLY A 82 21.35 -36.65 35.29
CA GLY A 82 22.47 -37.23 36.04
C GLY A 82 22.04 -37.98 37.30
N VAL A 83 20.86 -38.61 37.31
CA VAL A 83 20.40 -39.42 38.45
C VAL A 83 20.85 -40.88 38.29
N PRO A 84 20.98 -41.67 39.37
CA PRO A 84 21.34 -43.07 39.27
C PRO A 84 20.38 -43.88 38.39
N ASN A 85 20.93 -44.73 37.53
CA ASN A 85 20.17 -45.64 36.69
C ASN A 85 19.31 -46.60 37.56
N PRO A 86 17.97 -46.66 37.36
CA PRO A 86 17.08 -47.51 38.16
C PRO A 86 17.32 -49.01 37.97
N ASN A 87 17.95 -49.42 36.88
CA ASN A 87 18.32 -50.80 36.60
C ASN A 87 19.58 -50.83 35.71
N PRO A 88 20.79 -50.75 36.30
CA PRO A 88 22.06 -50.71 35.57
C PRO A 88 22.48 -52.07 35.00
N SER A 89 21.53 -52.99 34.81
CA SER A 89 21.77 -54.33 34.27
C SER A 89 20.94 -54.56 33.00
N GLY A 90 21.50 -55.30 32.04
CA GLY A 90 20.81 -55.61 30.78
C GLY A 90 21.03 -54.54 29.71
N LEU A 91 19.94 -53.99 29.14
CA LEU A 91 19.98 -53.14 27.94
C LEU A 91 20.65 -51.77 28.17
N ASN A 92 20.54 -51.22 29.38
CA ASN A 92 21.20 -49.97 29.76
C ASN A 92 22.18 -50.22 30.92
N THR A 93 23.47 -50.05 30.65
CA THR A 93 24.56 -50.20 31.62
C THR A 93 25.12 -48.87 32.14
N SER A 94 24.60 -47.73 31.68
CA SER A 94 25.04 -46.39 32.12
C SER A 94 24.83 -46.23 33.63
N PRO A 95 25.81 -45.78 34.43
CA PRO A 95 25.60 -45.38 35.82
C PRO A 95 24.57 -44.25 36.01
N LEU A 96 24.48 -43.28 35.09
CA LEU A 96 23.62 -42.10 35.21
C LEU A 96 22.63 -41.99 34.05
N VAL A 97 21.44 -41.45 34.33
CA VAL A 97 20.35 -41.27 33.36
C VAL A 97 19.58 -39.97 33.65
N ALA A 98 18.67 -39.58 32.75
CA ALA A 98 17.68 -38.56 33.04
C ALA A 98 16.39 -39.17 33.61
N LYS A 99 15.66 -38.41 34.43
CA LYS A 99 14.42 -38.84 35.11
C LYS A 99 13.36 -37.75 35.07
N PHE A 100 12.22 -38.07 34.47
CA PHE A 100 10.99 -37.31 34.54
C PHE A 100 10.10 -37.92 35.63
N THR A 101 9.69 -37.11 36.60
CA THR A 101 8.66 -37.46 37.58
C THR A 101 7.42 -36.64 37.25
N LYS A 102 6.29 -37.28 36.92
CA LYS A 102 5.00 -36.64 36.65
C LYS A 102 3.96 -37.02 37.70
N ASP A 103 3.02 -36.11 37.90
CA ASP A 103 1.83 -36.27 38.74
C ASP A 103 0.69 -35.41 38.20
N THR A 104 -0.50 -35.52 38.81
CA THR A 104 -1.71 -34.82 38.35
C THR A 104 -1.62 -33.29 38.38
N SER A 105 -0.60 -32.70 39.01
CA SER A 105 -0.35 -31.25 39.01
C SER A 105 0.57 -30.76 37.87
N SER A 106 1.16 -31.69 37.11
CA SER A 106 2.13 -31.39 36.05
C SER A 106 1.52 -30.67 34.85
N PHE A 107 2.35 -29.99 34.06
CA PHE A 107 1.91 -29.44 32.77
C PHE A 107 1.64 -30.58 31.79
N GLU A 108 0.59 -30.45 30.98
CA GLU A 108 0.15 -31.50 30.03
C GLU A 108 1.25 -31.87 29.03
N TYR A 109 2.07 -30.91 28.59
CA TYR A 109 3.21 -31.11 27.68
C TYR A 109 4.56 -30.89 28.36
N MET A 110 4.69 -31.35 29.62
CA MET A 110 5.97 -31.32 30.33
C MET A 110 7.10 -31.92 29.49
N SER A 111 8.22 -31.21 29.40
CA SER A 111 9.27 -31.52 28.43
C SER A 111 10.68 -31.28 28.92
N ALA A 112 11.62 -32.03 28.35
CA ALA A 112 13.04 -31.72 28.32
C ALA A 112 13.46 -31.47 26.89
N SER A 113 14.24 -30.42 26.65
CA SER A 113 14.71 -30.03 25.33
C SER A 113 16.16 -29.60 25.33
N CYS A 114 16.82 -29.90 24.22
CA CYS A 114 18.16 -29.43 23.89
C CYS A 114 18.13 -28.79 22.51
N GLN A 115 18.68 -27.58 22.40
CA GLN A 115 18.87 -26.88 21.13
C GLN A 115 20.33 -26.93 20.71
N LEU A 116 20.57 -27.40 19.49
CA LEU A 116 21.87 -27.40 18.83
C LEU A 116 22.10 -26.10 18.06
N THR A 117 23.37 -25.77 17.85
CA THR A 117 23.78 -24.62 17.04
C THR A 117 23.43 -24.84 15.56
N ASP A 118 23.69 -26.04 15.05
CA ASP A 118 23.43 -26.42 13.66
C ASP A 118 22.15 -27.24 13.54
N SER A 119 21.51 -27.18 12.36
CA SER A 119 20.34 -28.02 12.05
C SER A 119 20.74 -29.45 11.68
N PHE A 120 19.89 -30.42 12.01
CA PHE A 120 20.00 -31.81 11.58
C PHE A 120 19.94 -31.91 10.06
N ASP A 121 20.76 -32.78 9.49
CA ASP A 121 20.63 -33.23 8.11
C ASP A 121 19.95 -34.59 8.10
N LEU A 122 18.72 -34.60 7.59
CA LEU A 122 17.87 -35.78 7.57
C LEU A 122 17.87 -36.47 6.19
N ALA A 123 18.65 -35.98 5.22
CA ALA A 123 18.55 -36.40 3.82
C ALA A 123 19.01 -37.85 3.60
N THR A 124 19.99 -38.32 4.37
CA THR A 124 20.61 -39.65 4.23
C THR A 124 20.17 -40.63 5.31
N ASN A 125 19.89 -40.15 6.53
CA ASN A 125 19.31 -40.92 7.61
C ASN A 125 18.43 -40.00 8.46
N SER A 126 17.19 -40.41 8.71
CA SER A 126 16.19 -39.67 9.51
C SER A 126 15.81 -40.41 10.80
N THR A 127 16.59 -41.41 11.21
CA THR A 127 16.28 -42.26 12.36
C THR A 127 16.97 -41.76 13.64
N PHE A 128 16.19 -41.62 14.70
CA PHE A 128 16.63 -41.29 16.06
C PHE A 128 16.33 -42.45 17.00
N LYS A 129 17.12 -42.57 18.07
CA LYS A 129 17.00 -43.62 19.08
C LYS A 129 17.18 -43.05 20.48
N MET A 130 16.57 -43.70 21.47
CA MET A 130 16.88 -43.50 22.88
C MET A 130 16.48 -44.73 23.69
N LEU A 131 17.13 -44.96 24.82
CA LEU A 131 16.65 -45.93 25.80
C LEU A 131 15.62 -45.27 26.72
N VAL A 132 14.55 -46.00 27.03
CA VAL A 132 13.49 -45.55 27.95
C VAL A 132 13.20 -46.62 28.99
N TYR A 133 12.90 -46.19 30.21
CA TYR A 133 12.41 -47.04 31.31
C TYR A 133 11.27 -46.28 32.00
N ALA A 134 10.06 -46.84 32.01
CA ALA A 134 8.89 -46.13 32.54
C ALA A 134 8.19 -46.94 33.64
N SER A 135 7.69 -46.28 34.68
CA SER A 135 6.86 -46.92 35.72
C SER A 135 5.39 -47.06 35.31
N THR A 136 5.02 -46.55 34.13
CA THR A 136 3.68 -46.56 33.56
C THR A 136 3.75 -46.84 32.06
N LEU A 137 2.67 -47.32 31.46
CA LEU A 137 2.57 -47.58 30.00
C LEU A 137 2.02 -46.37 29.24
N ASP A 138 2.26 -45.16 29.75
CA ASP A 138 1.85 -43.93 29.09
C ASP A 138 2.75 -43.62 27.88
N GLU A 139 2.18 -42.96 26.88
CA GLU A 139 2.89 -42.60 25.66
C GLU A 139 3.85 -41.41 25.89
N ILE A 140 5.01 -41.52 25.25
CA ILE A 140 6.10 -40.55 25.28
C ILE A 140 6.22 -39.96 23.88
N MET A 141 6.42 -38.66 23.79
CA MET A 141 6.60 -37.93 22.53
C MET A 141 8.05 -37.54 22.33
N PHE A 142 8.59 -37.83 21.15
CA PHE A 142 9.89 -37.36 20.68
C PHE A 142 9.68 -36.35 19.54
N LYS A 143 10.19 -35.13 19.71
CA LYS A 143 9.85 -33.98 18.86
C LYS A 143 11.10 -33.28 18.30
N LEU A 144 11.04 -32.90 17.03
CA LEU A 144 12.00 -32.01 16.34
C LEU A 144 11.35 -30.65 16.06
N GLN A 145 12.07 -29.55 16.26
CA GLN A 145 11.54 -28.19 16.01
C GLN A 145 12.62 -27.21 15.50
N PRO A 146 12.26 -26.20 14.66
CA PRO A 146 13.16 -25.11 14.27
C PRO A 146 13.28 -24.07 15.39
N GLY A 147 14.40 -24.05 16.12
CA GLY A 147 14.64 -23.17 17.26
C GLY A 147 13.53 -23.30 18.30
N ASN A 148 12.82 -22.19 18.55
CA ASN A 148 11.65 -22.11 19.44
C ASN A 148 10.30 -22.09 18.71
N ASN A 149 10.27 -22.34 17.39
CA ASN A 149 9.05 -22.25 16.59
C ASN A 149 8.22 -23.54 16.62
N TYR A 150 7.26 -23.58 17.54
CA TYR A 150 6.35 -24.72 17.74
C TYR A 150 5.45 -25.03 16.54
N SER A 151 5.08 -24.02 15.73
CA SER A 151 4.15 -24.21 14.60
C SER A 151 4.70 -25.10 13.48
N LYS A 152 6.03 -25.31 13.45
CA LYS A 152 6.72 -26.12 12.45
C LYS A 152 7.29 -27.42 13.02
N ALA A 153 6.99 -27.74 14.28
CA ALA A 153 7.51 -28.94 14.92
C ALA A 153 6.90 -30.21 14.32
N VAL A 154 7.66 -31.30 14.36
CA VAL A 154 7.20 -32.64 14.00
C VAL A 154 7.58 -33.61 15.10
N PHE A 155 6.75 -34.64 15.32
CA PHE A 155 6.96 -35.58 16.41
C PHE A 155 6.57 -37.01 16.05
N PHE A 156 7.12 -37.95 16.80
CA PHE A 156 6.64 -39.32 16.89
C PHE A 156 6.33 -39.66 18.35
N THR A 157 5.54 -40.69 18.54
CA THR A 157 5.20 -41.20 19.86
C THR A 157 5.73 -42.62 20.03
N PHE A 158 6.09 -42.97 21.25
CA PHE A 158 6.48 -44.31 21.65
C PHE A 158 5.72 -44.70 22.91
N LYS A 159 5.17 -45.91 22.92
CA LYS A 159 4.48 -46.47 24.07
C LYS A 159 5.34 -47.61 24.64
N PRO A 160 5.85 -47.49 25.87
CA PRO A 160 6.52 -48.60 26.55
C PRO A 160 5.62 -49.84 26.54
N SER A 161 6.20 -51.00 26.27
CA SER A 161 5.48 -52.28 26.26
C SER A 161 5.42 -52.89 27.66
N ARG A 162 6.36 -52.53 28.54
CA ARG A 162 6.44 -53.01 29.93
C ARG A 162 6.79 -51.87 30.88
N ILE A 163 6.25 -51.95 32.09
CA ILE A 163 6.69 -51.08 33.19
C ILE A 163 7.99 -51.60 33.78
N ASN A 164 8.83 -50.71 34.28
CA ASN A 164 10.05 -51.01 35.03
C ASN A 164 11.09 -51.87 34.27
N HIS A 165 11.19 -51.68 32.95
CA HIS A 165 12.20 -52.30 32.11
C HIS A 165 12.76 -51.29 31.11
N TRP A 166 14.04 -51.43 30.76
CA TRP A 166 14.66 -50.67 29.68
C TRP A 166 14.20 -51.21 28.32
N GLU A 167 13.79 -50.30 27.44
CA GLU A 167 13.41 -50.54 26.05
C GLU A 167 14.11 -49.53 25.14
N GLU A 168 14.46 -49.92 23.91
CA GLU A 168 14.96 -48.99 22.89
C GLU A 168 13.76 -48.39 22.13
N ALA A 169 13.57 -47.08 22.24
CA ALA A 169 12.62 -46.33 21.44
C ALA A 169 13.30 -45.83 20.16
N THR A 170 12.77 -46.21 18.99
CA THR A 170 13.28 -45.79 17.68
C THR A 170 12.23 -44.95 16.94
N TYR A 171 12.66 -43.82 16.37
CA TYR A 171 11.80 -42.84 15.70
C TYR A 171 12.34 -42.52 14.30
N ASN A 172 11.48 -42.49 13.26
CA ASN A 172 11.93 -42.24 11.88
C ASN A 172 11.19 -41.07 11.22
N PHE A 173 11.90 -39.95 11.05
CA PHE A 173 11.41 -38.70 10.46
C PHE A 173 11.49 -38.63 8.93
N GLN A 174 11.29 -39.77 8.24
CA GLN A 174 11.42 -39.86 6.79
C GLN A 174 10.54 -38.87 6.01
N SER A 175 9.35 -38.53 6.52
CA SER A 175 8.42 -37.58 5.88
C SER A 175 8.97 -36.15 5.79
N VAL A 176 9.96 -35.81 6.61
CA VAL A 176 10.58 -34.48 6.64
C VAL A 176 12.07 -34.51 6.27
N LYS A 177 12.55 -35.58 5.62
CA LYS A 177 13.97 -35.75 5.28
C LYS A 177 14.60 -34.61 4.46
N ASN A 178 13.80 -33.85 3.73
CA ASN A 178 14.25 -32.72 2.90
C ASN A 178 14.27 -31.38 3.66
N ARG A 179 13.86 -31.35 4.93
CA ARG A 179 13.87 -30.15 5.77
C ARG A 179 15.26 -29.96 6.37
N THR A 180 15.74 -28.72 6.36
CA THR A 180 17.11 -28.36 6.78
C THR A 180 17.14 -27.36 7.94
N ASP A 181 16.02 -27.16 8.62
CA ASP A 181 15.82 -26.09 9.61
C ASP A 181 15.57 -26.59 11.04
N PHE A 182 15.55 -27.91 11.26
CA PHE A 182 15.37 -28.49 12.60
C PHE A 182 16.69 -28.51 13.37
N ASN A 183 16.78 -27.83 14.51
CA ASN A 183 17.98 -27.83 15.37
C ASN A 183 17.67 -28.08 16.85
N THR A 184 16.41 -28.32 17.22
CA THR A 184 16.03 -28.59 18.61
C THR A 184 15.36 -29.96 18.71
N ILE A 185 15.72 -30.72 19.74
CA ILE A 185 15.11 -31.99 20.13
C ILE A 185 14.38 -31.81 21.46
N ALA A 186 13.20 -32.40 21.58
CA ALA A 186 12.46 -32.43 22.83
C ALA A 186 11.84 -33.81 23.11
N ILE A 187 11.91 -34.23 24.37
CA ILE A 187 11.24 -35.42 24.91
C ILE A 187 10.12 -34.93 25.83
N GLN A 188 8.89 -35.38 25.60
CA GLN A 188 7.70 -34.92 26.32
C GLN A 188 6.82 -36.09 26.75
N TYR A 189 6.06 -35.92 27.84
CA TYR A 189 4.86 -36.72 28.03
C TYR A 189 3.73 -36.18 27.15
N ILE A 190 2.92 -37.06 26.57
CA ILE A 190 1.73 -36.64 25.80
C ILE A 190 0.66 -36.05 26.73
N ASP A 191 0.55 -36.58 27.95
CA ASP A 191 -0.29 -36.04 29.01
C ASP A 191 0.40 -36.20 30.37
N GLY A 192 1.10 -35.15 30.79
CA GLY A 192 1.76 -35.08 32.09
C GLY A 192 0.81 -35.17 33.29
N LYS A 193 -0.50 -34.88 33.13
CA LYS A 193 -1.49 -34.85 34.21
C LYS A 193 -2.20 -36.17 34.43
N LYS A 194 -2.19 -37.05 33.42
CA LYS A 194 -3.02 -38.26 33.39
C LYS A 194 -2.93 -39.14 34.63
N ALA A 195 -1.72 -39.33 35.16
CA ALA A 195 -1.46 -40.16 36.33
C ALA A 195 -0.05 -39.91 36.87
N ASN A 196 0.20 -40.30 38.12
CA ASN A 196 1.55 -40.31 38.68
C ASN A 196 2.41 -41.34 37.95
N GLY A 197 3.64 -40.97 37.60
CA GLY A 197 4.54 -41.85 36.88
C GLY A 197 5.97 -41.32 36.76
N ILE A 198 6.89 -42.23 36.47
CA ILE A 198 8.30 -41.93 36.27
C ILE A 198 8.72 -42.43 34.89
N LEU A 199 9.45 -41.60 34.15
CA LEU A 199 10.14 -41.98 32.92
C LEU A 199 11.62 -41.67 33.09
N TYR A 200 12.45 -42.68 32.91
CA TYR A 200 13.88 -42.51 32.71
C TYR A 200 14.19 -42.63 31.23
N PHE A 201 15.13 -41.82 30.74
CA PHE A 201 15.63 -41.94 29.39
C PHE A 201 17.12 -41.69 29.35
N ASP A 202 17.76 -42.31 28.37
CA ASP A 202 19.21 -42.34 28.25
C ASP A 202 19.65 -42.65 26.81
N LEU A 203 20.93 -42.47 26.49
CA LEU A 203 21.55 -42.72 25.19
C LEU A 203 20.73 -42.10 24.04
N VAL A 204 20.45 -40.81 24.15
CA VAL A 204 19.74 -40.07 23.11
C VAL A 204 20.64 -39.97 21.89
N GLN A 205 20.15 -40.49 20.77
CA GLN A 205 20.90 -40.70 19.57
C GLN A 205 20.15 -40.18 18.35
N GLY A 206 20.88 -39.57 17.41
CA GLY A 206 20.32 -39.02 16.19
C GLY A 206 21.25 -39.20 15.00
N PRO A 207 20.80 -38.90 13.77
CA PRO A 207 21.69 -38.88 12.62
C PRO A 207 22.65 -37.68 12.74
N ASN A 208 23.98 -37.89 12.84
CA ASN A 208 24.94 -36.80 12.56
C ASN A 208 25.31 -36.83 11.08
N PRO A 209 25.22 -35.71 10.36
CA PRO A 209 26.07 -35.50 9.21
C PRO A 209 27.44 -35.05 9.71
N THR A 210 28.51 -35.85 9.54
CA THR A 210 29.80 -35.17 9.44
C THR A 210 29.66 -34.13 8.32
N ALA A 211 29.94 -32.86 8.61
CA ALA A 211 29.75 -31.78 7.64
C ALA A 211 31.11 -31.18 7.32
N ILE A 212 31.30 -30.79 6.07
CA ILE A 212 32.51 -30.09 5.62
C ILE A 212 32.10 -28.67 5.28
N VAL A 213 32.73 -27.69 5.93
CA VAL A 213 32.43 -26.27 5.78
C VAL A 213 33.65 -25.57 5.22
N LEU A 214 33.51 -24.94 4.06
CA LEU A 214 34.49 -24.04 3.47
C LEU A 214 34.41 -22.68 4.15
N LYS A 215 35.58 -22.08 4.38
CA LYS A 215 35.66 -20.66 4.72
C LYS A 215 35.29 -19.84 3.48
N ASP A 216 34.36 -18.91 3.65
CA ASP A 216 33.96 -17.98 2.58
C ASP A 216 35.20 -17.26 2.03
N THR A 217 35.38 -17.35 0.72
CA THR A 217 36.59 -16.88 0.03
C THR A 217 36.22 -16.38 -1.36
N THR A 218 36.68 -15.18 -1.70
CA THR A 218 36.54 -14.61 -3.04
C THR A 218 37.90 -14.64 -3.74
N ILE A 219 37.96 -15.25 -4.92
CA ILE A 219 39.16 -15.37 -5.74
C ILE A 219 38.92 -14.58 -7.03
N LEU A 220 39.76 -13.58 -7.28
CA LEU A 220 39.69 -12.79 -8.50
C LEU A 220 40.35 -13.55 -9.67
N MET A 221 39.80 -13.40 -10.88
CA MET A 221 40.47 -13.88 -12.10
C MET A 221 41.92 -13.36 -12.19
N GLY A 222 42.84 -14.26 -12.52
CA GLY A 222 44.29 -14.05 -12.51
C GLY A 222 44.97 -14.40 -11.18
N HIS A 223 44.21 -14.58 -10.08
CA HIS A 223 44.71 -14.94 -8.75
C HIS A 223 44.31 -16.35 -8.31
N GLU A 224 43.87 -17.21 -9.23
CA GLU A 224 43.43 -18.57 -8.93
C GLU A 224 44.62 -19.49 -8.60
N ASN A 225 45.74 -19.32 -9.30
CA ASN A 225 46.92 -20.14 -9.13
C ASN A 225 47.57 -19.89 -7.76
N GLY A 226 47.64 -20.94 -6.93
CA GLY A 226 48.18 -20.85 -5.58
C GLY A 226 47.17 -20.32 -4.54
N ALA A 227 45.94 -20.00 -4.94
CA ALA A 227 44.90 -19.64 -3.98
C ALA A 227 44.63 -20.79 -3.01
N VAL A 228 44.33 -20.43 -1.76
CA VAL A 228 44.16 -21.40 -0.67
C VAL A 228 42.73 -21.35 -0.15
N LEU A 229 42.07 -22.50 -0.16
CA LEU A 229 40.78 -22.71 0.48
C LEU A 229 40.97 -23.46 1.80
N THR A 230 40.10 -23.19 2.77
CA THR A 230 40.11 -23.88 4.06
C THR A 230 38.80 -24.64 4.21
N ALA A 231 38.89 -25.95 4.43
CA ALA A 231 37.77 -26.82 4.72
C ALA A 231 37.82 -27.30 6.17
N GLN A 232 36.73 -27.12 6.91
CA GLN A 232 36.59 -27.56 8.29
C GLN A 232 35.56 -28.69 8.41
N VAL A 233 35.95 -29.79 9.02
CA VAL A 233 35.09 -30.92 9.37
C VAL A 233 34.40 -30.66 10.71
N LYS A 234 33.07 -30.78 10.74
CA LYS A 234 32.24 -30.72 11.95
C LYS A 234 31.69 -32.12 12.23
N GLY A 235 31.80 -32.59 13.48
CA GLY A 235 31.25 -33.88 13.89
C GLY A 235 32.03 -35.10 13.37
N GLY A 236 33.33 -34.95 13.08
CA GLY A 236 34.23 -36.03 12.67
C GLY A 236 35.68 -35.53 12.58
N THR A 237 36.64 -36.42 12.30
CA THR A 237 38.03 -36.03 12.09
C THR A 237 38.57 -36.48 10.74
N LEU A 238 39.48 -35.69 10.19
CA LEU A 238 40.23 -35.98 8.98
C LEU A 238 41.23 -37.10 9.26
N LYS A 239 41.45 -38.00 8.28
CA LYS A 239 42.55 -38.96 8.34
C LYS A 239 43.91 -38.26 8.43
N PRO A 240 44.93 -38.89 9.04
CA PRO A 240 46.28 -38.33 9.13
C PRO A 240 46.88 -37.95 7.76
N ALA A 241 46.58 -38.74 6.73
CA ALA A 241 46.95 -38.47 5.34
C ALA A 241 45.70 -38.26 4.49
N LEU A 242 45.71 -37.21 3.67
CA LEU A 242 44.62 -36.82 2.76
C LEU A 242 45.05 -37.06 1.31
N THR A 243 44.10 -37.43 0.45
CA THR A 243 44.37 -37.72 -0.97
C THR A 243 43.68 -36.68 -1.85
N ALA A 244 44.44 -35.87 -2.59
CA ALA A 244 43.88 -34.79 -3.41
C ALA A 244 42.78 -35.24 -4.39
N ALA A 245 42.91 -36.44 -4.99
CA ALA A 245 41.91 -36.99 -5.92
C ALA A 245 40.53 -37.27 -5.27
N ASN A 246 40.47 -37.38 -3.94
CA ASN A 246 39.22 -37.54 -3.20
C ASN A 246 38.49 -36.22 -2.95
N TRP A 247 39.09 -35.09 -3.32
CA TRP A 247 38.52 -33.75 -3.21
C TRP A 247 38.24 -33.26 -4.63
N THR A 248 37.00 -33.43 -5.08
CA THR A 248 36.58 -33.08 -6.44
C THR A 248 35.75 -31.82 -6.40
N ALA A 249 35.89 -30.94 -7.38
CA ALA A 249 35.04 -29.75 -7.46
C ALA A 249 34.41 -29.60 -8.83
N ALA A 250 33.16 -29.13 -8.84
CA ALA A 250 32.49 -28.64 -10.02
C ALA A 250 32.56 -27.10 -10.06
N ASN A 251 32.35 -26.55 -11.25
CA ASN A 251 32.35 -25.11 -11.53
C ASN A 251 33.69 -24.40 -11.32
N PHE A 252 34.81 -25.09 -11.47
CA PHE A 252 36.10 -24.41 -11.61
C PHE A 252 36.11 -23.56 -12.87
N PRO A 253 36.75 -22.37 -12.85
CA PRO A 253 37.13 -21.69 -14.08
C PRO A 253 37.98 -22.62 -14.97
N PRO A 254 37.88 -22.50 -16.31
CA PRO A 254 38.69 -23.32 -17.22
C PRO A 254 40.17 -23.27 -16.85
N GLY A 255 40.86 -24.40 -16.79
CA GLY A 255 42.30 -24.44 -16.47
C GLY A 255 42.67 -24.32 -14.99
N VAL A 256 41.69 -24.13 -14.08
CA VAL A 256 41.91 -24.15 -12.62
C VAL A 256 41.63 -25.55 -12.07
N THR A 257 42.52 -26.05 -11.22
CA THR A 257 42.41 -27.38 -10.59
C THR A 257 42.91 -27.36 -9.14
N ILE A 258 42.67 -28.44 -8.38
CA ILE A 258 43.26 -28.64 -7.06
C ILE A 258 44.65 -29.28 -7.23
N SER A 259 45.71 -28.61 -6.76
CA SER A 259 47.08 -29.14 -6.80
C SER A 259 47.47 -29.89 -5.54
N GLY A 260 46.82 -29.61 -4.41
CA GLY A 260 47.16 -30.26 -3.15
C GLY A 260 46.10 -30.09 -2.07
N VAL A 261 46.05 -31.07 -1.18
CA VAL A 261 45.24 -31.02 0.04
C VAL A 261 46.14 -31.40 1.21
N GLN A 262 46.16 -30.57 2.25
CA GLN A 262 46.99 -30.75 3.43
C GLN A 262 46.14 -30.70 4.69
N ARG A 263 46.25 -31.72 5.55
CA ARG A 263 45.68 -31.70 6.89
C ARG A 263 46.44 -30.69 7.74
N LEU A 264 45.77 -29.70 8.31
CA LEU A 264 46.36 -28.75 9.26
C LEU A 264 46.19 -29.23 10.71
N ASN A 265 45.04 -29.82 11.03
CA ASN A 265 44.74 -30.47 12.30
C ASN A 265 43.60 -31.48 12.10
N ASP A 266 43.13 -32.10 13.18
CA ASP A 266 42.10 -33.14 13.14
C ASP A 266 40.79 -32.73 12.47
N THR A 267 40.49 -31.44 12.40
CA THR A 267 39.23 -30.94 11.84
C THR A 267 39.43 -29.98 10.68
N THR A 268 40.66 -29.66 10.27
CA THR A 268 40.91 -28.61 9.26
C THR A 268 41.84 -29.11 8.17
N ALA A 269 41.42 -28.95 6.92
CA ALA A 269 42.22 -29.18 5.72
C ALA A 269 42.43 -27.85 4.96
N ARG A 270 43.63 -27.69 4.41
CA ARG A 270 44.01 -26.66 3.45
C ARG A 270 43.95 -27.27 2.05
N ILE A 271 43.31 -26.58 1.12
CA ILE A 271 43.25 -26.97 -0.30
C ILE A 271 43.97 -25.89 -1.09
N THR A 272 44.97 -26.27 -1.88
CA THR A 272 45.72 -25.35 -2.75
C THR A 272 45.25 -25.54 -4.19
N LEU A 273 44.94 -24.43 -4.86
CA LEU A 273 44.57 -24.41 -6.27
C LEU A 273 45.80 -24.23 -7.16
N SER A 274 45.69 -24.63 -8.42
CA SER A 274 46.71 -24.40 -9.46
C SER A 274 46.09 -24.07 -10.80
N GLY A 275 46.85 -23.30 -11.60
CA GLY A 275 46.41 -22.76 -12.88
C GLY A 275 45.61 -21.48 -12.72
N ASN A 276 45.66 -20.63 -13.75
CA ASN A 276 44.78 -19.47 -13.93
C ASN A 276 43.93 -19.73 -15.18
N SER A 277 42.73 -19.14 -15.25
CA SER A 277 41.91 -19.30 -16.45
C SER A 277 42.51 -18.60 -17.66
N PRO A 278 42.66 -19.28 -18.82
CA PRO A 278 43.15 -18.66 -20.05
C PRO A 278 42.07 -17.85 -20.78
N ALA A 279 40.80 -17.99 -20.39
CA ALA A 279 39.66 -17.31 -21.00
C ALA A 279 38.84 -16.56 -19.95
N ASN A 280 38.20 -15.46 -20.35
CA ASN A 280 37.24 -14.75 -19.52
C ASN A 280 36.09 -15.70 -19.15
N TYR A 281 35.82 -15.82 -17.86
CA TYR A 281 34.72 -16.62 -17.32
C TYR A 281 33.79 -15.75 -16.48
N SER A 282 32.57 -16.23 -16.32
CA SER A 282 31.54 -15.55 -15.53
C SER A 282 31.69 -15.88 -14.04
N ARG A 283 31.25 -14.98 -13.16
CA ARG A 283 31.25 -15.20 -11.71
C ARG A 283 30.63 -16.55 -11.38
N THR A 284 31.36 -17.39 -10.66
CA THR A 284 30.94 -18.76 -10.36
C THR A 284 31.25 -19.16 -8.93
N ALA A 285 30.39 -19.97 -8.32
CA ALA A 285 30.59 -20.54 -6.99
C ALA A 285 31.08 -21.99 -7.09
N LEU A 286 32.14 -22.29 -6.35
CA LEU A 286 32.72 -23.63 -6.25
C LEU A 286 31.72 -24.60 -5.62
N LYS A 287 31.59 -25.79 -6.19
CA LYS A 287 30.89 -26.91 -5.56
C LYS A 287 31.89 -28.03 -5.27
N LEU A 288 32.38 -28.08 -4.03
CA LEU A 288 33.36 -29.07 -3.60
C LEU A 288 32.67 -30.32 -3.02
N SER A 289 33.12 -31.50 -3.45
CA SER A 289 32.74 -32.81 -2.93
C SER A 289 33.97 -33.55 -2.41
N VAL A 290 33.86 -34.11 -1.22
CA VAL A 290 34.96 -34.79 -0.51
C VAL A 290 34.55 -36.24 -0.29
N ALA A 291 35.38 -37.20 -0.68
CA ALA A 291 35.09 -38.60 -0.44
C ALA A 291 35.11 -38.92 1.06
N GLY A 292 34.19 -39.76 1.53
CA GLY A 292 34.17 -40.17 2.93
C GLY A 292 35.44 -40.91 3.36
N ALA A 293 36.19 -41.49 2.42
CA ALA A 293 37.49 -42.09 2.67
C ALA A 293 38.53 -41.12 3.27
N GLU A 294 38.30 -39.80 3.23
CA GLU A 294 39.15 -38.76 3.83
C GLU A 294 38.90 -38.55 5.34
N LEU A 295 37.86 -39.17 5.89
CA LEU A 295 37.48 -39.07 7.30
C LEU A 295 37.77 -40.38 8.06
N THR A 296 38.03 -40.27 9.35
CA THR A 296 38.26 -41.42 10.25
C THR A 296 36.98 -42.18 10.55
N THR A 297 35.85 -41.46 10.69
CA THR A 297 34.52 -42.00 11.03
C THR A 297 33.49 -41.56 9.99
N ALA A 298 33.72 -41.91 8.73
CA ALA A 298 32.81 -41.56 7.64
C ALA A 298 31.49 -42.32 7.73
N ASN A 299 30.38 -41.61 7.58
CA ASN A 299 29.03 -42.18 7.59
C ASN A 299 28.33 -42.15 6.22
N VAL A 300 28.93 -41.49 5.22
CA VAL A 300 28.49 -41.50 3.82
C VAL A 300 29.69 -41.61 2.88
N ALA A 301 29.45 -42.04 1.64
CA ALA A 301 30.51 -42.23 0.64
C ALA A 301 31.13 -40.90 0.15
N SER A 302 30.38 -39.80 0.20
CA SER A 302 30.88 -38.46 -0.17
C SER A 302 30.09 -37.36 0.55
N TYR A 303 30.78 -36.26 0.85
CA TYR A 303 30.27 -35.06 1.50
C TYR A 303 30.37 -33.87 0.55
N THR A 304 29.24 -33.18 0.31
CA THR A 304 29.28 -31.88 -0.36
C THR A 304 29.62 -30.80 0.66
N ALA A 305 30.69 -30.05 0.40
CA ALA A 305 31.10 -28.99 1.30
C ALA A 305 30.14 -27.79 1.21
N LYS A 306 29.85 -27.18 2.36
CA LYS A 306 28.99 -25.99 2.52
C LYS A 306 29.88 -24.75 2.64
N GLY A 307 29.47 -23.61 2.13
CA GLY A 307 30.22 -22.35 2.21
C GLY A 307 30.42 -21.70 0.84
N ASN A 308 30.76 -20.41 0.83
CA ASN A 308 30.81 -19.59 -0.37
C ASN A 308 32.24 -19.34 -0.82
N VAL A 309 32.76 -20.22 -1.68
CA VAL A 309 33.98 -19.91 -2.45
C VAL A 309 33.57 -19.43 -3.83
N VAL A 310 33.85 -18.16 -4.12
CA VAL A 310 33.43 -17.48 -5.35
C VAL A 310 34.64 -17.10 -6.18
N PHE A 311 34.60 -17.42 -7.47
CA PHE A 311 35.53 -16.87 -8.45
C PHE A 311 34.87 -15.66 -9.10
N GLU A 312 35.39 -14.47 -8.85
CA GLU A 312 35.00 -13.25 -9.55
C GLU A 312 35.64 -13.30 -10.93
N GLY A 313 34.80 -13.39 -11.96
CA GLY A 313 35.20 -13.53 -13.36
C GLY A 313 35.97 -12.32 -13.90
N ASN A 314 35.88 -12.08 -15.22
CA ASN A 314 36.57 -10.96 -15.88
C ASN A 314 36.50 -9.64 -15.07
N PRO A 315 37.63 -9.09 -14.60
CA PRO A 315 37.61 -7.93 -13.70
C PRO A 315 37.30 -6.62 -14.43
N ASN A 316 37.23 -6.63 -15.77
CA ASN A 316 36.99 -5.46 -16.60
C ASN A 316 35.49 -5.19 -16.79
N TRP A 317 35.14 -3.91 -16.92
CA TRP A 317 33.80 -3.50 -17.30
C TRP A 317 33.48 -3.94 -18.73
N THR A 318 32.47 -4.79 -18.88
CA THR A 318 31.96 -5.25 -20.16
C THR A 318 30.62 -4.58 -20.42
N LEU A 319 30.43 -3.93 -21.57
CA LEU A 319 29.17 -3.30 -21.95
C LEU A 319 28.11 -4.39 -22.19
N VAL A 320 27.00 -4.33 -21.44
CA VAL A 320 25.91 -5.33 -21.48
C VAL A 320 24.59 -4.76 -21.97
N PHE A 321 24.44 -3.44 -21.92
CA PHE A 321 23.31 -2.72 -22.49
C PHE A 321 23.78 -1.36 -22.96
N ALA A 322 23.30 -0.95 -24.13
CA ALA A 322 23.51 0.38 -24.64
C ALA A 322 22.31 0.81 -25.47
N ASP A 323 21.90 2.06 -25.30
CA ASP A 323 21.15 2.79 -26.31
C ASP A 323 21.88 4.10 -26.61
N GLU A 324 22.35 4.20 -27.84
CA GLU A 324 23.05 5.37 -28.39
C GLU A 324 22.07 6.32 -29.09
N PHE A 325 20.78 5.97 -29.15
CA PHE A 325 19.72 6.82 -29.70
C PHE A 325 20.01 7.36 -31.13
N ASN A 326 20.68 6.55 -31.95
CA ASN A 326 21.09 6.92 -33.31
C ASN A 326 19.99 6.78 -34.38
N THR A 327 18.85 6.21 -34.04
CA THR A 327 17.73 5.99 -34.99
C THR A 327 16.57 6.90 -34.64
N ASP A 328 16.33 7.90 -35.49
CA ASP A 328 15.24 8.86 -35.30
C ASP A 328 13.86 8.16 -35.26
N GLY A 329 12.97 8.67 -34.41
CA GLY A 329 11.61 8.18 -34.26
C GLY A 329 11.21 7.89 -32.82
N LYS A 330 10.48 6.79 -32.63
CA LYS A 330 10.05 6.33 -31.30
C LYS A 330 11.22 5.61 -30.59
N PRO A 331 11.30 5.66 -29.26
CA PRO A 331 12.25 4.85 -28.51
C PRO A 331 12.16 3.36 -28.90
N ASP A 332 13.31 2.69 -28.98
CA ASP A 332 13.40 1.28 -29.37
C ASP A 332 12.60 0.40 -28.41
N ARG A 333 11.51 -0.20 -28.89
CA ARG A 333 10.58 -1.03 -28.10
C ARG A 333 11.19 -2.36 -27.64
N SER A 334 12.34 -2.75 -28.19
CA SER A 334 13.11 -3.89 -27.69
C SER A 334 13.85 -3.55 -26.40
N LYS A 335 14.15 -2.27 -26.15
CA LYS A 335 14.91 -1.77 -24.98
C LYS A 335 14.04 -1.02 -23.98
N TRP A 336 13.07 -0.25 -24.46
CA TRP A 336 12.29 0.69 -23.64
C TRP A 336 10.79 0.42 -23.72
N ILE A 337 10.13 0.62 -22.59
CA ILE A 337 8.69 0.81 -22.47
C ILE A 337 8.48 2.30 -22.22
N VAL A 338 7.66 2.95 -23.05
CA VAL A 338 7.09 4.25 -22.70
C VAL A 338 5.98 3.99 -21.70
N ASP A 339 6.03 4.62 -20.53
CA ASP A 339 5.23 4.29 -19.34
C ASP A 339 4.23 5.42 -18.99
N PRO A 340 3.02 5.42 -19.58
CA PRO A 340 2.02 6.46 -19.32
C PRO A 340 1.47 6.36 -17.90
N ARG A 341 1.33 7.50 -17.22
CA ARG A 341 0.81 7.59 -15.85
C ARG A 341 -0.07 8.83 -15.69
N PRO A 342 -1.10 8.76 -14.85
CA PRO A 342 -1.98 9.90 -14.61
C PRO A 342 -1.27 11.03 -13.86
N LYS A 343 -1.87 12.22 -13.89
CA LYS A 343 -1.47 13.34 -13.05
C LYS A 343 -1.46 12.95 -11.57
N GLY A 344 -0.44 13.40 -10.83
CA GLY A 344 -0.34 13.22 -9.38
C GLY A 344 0.03 11.81 -8.93
N TRP A 345 0.52 10.96 -9.83
CA TRP A 345 0.64 9.52 -9.61
C TRP A 345 1.31 9.11 -8.29
N ILE A 346 2.48 9.67 -7.95
CA ILE A 346 3.20 9.34 -6.71
C ILE A 346 3.46 10.59 -5.86
N ASN A 347 4.07 11.64 -6.42
CA ASN A 347 4.59 12.76 -5.62
C ASN A 347 3.80 14.06 -5.80
N GLY A 348 2.51 13.99 -6.14
CA GLY A 348 1.70 15.18 -6.43
C GLY A 348 2.16 15.95 -7.68
N GLU A 349 2.90 15.28 -8.56
CA GLU A 349 3.37 15.77 -9.84
C GLU A 349 2.22 16.25 -10.74
N GLN A 350 2.45 17.26 -11.57
CA GLN A 350 1.39 17.92 -12.33
C GLN A 350 1.24 17.43 -13.78
N GLN A 351 2.22 16.70 -14.30
CA GLN A 351 2.16 16.13 -15.64
C GLN A 351 1.34 14.84 -15.71
N VAL A 352 0.72 14.61 -16.85
CA VAL A 352 0.37 13.27 -17.33
C VAL A 352 1.58 12.74 -18.10
N TYR A 353 2.12 11.59 -17.70
CA TYR A 353 3.09 10.87 -18.55
C TYR A 353 2.31 10.23 -19.70
N THR A 354 2.68 10.54 -20.94
CA THR A 354 1.92 10.18 -22.14
C THR A 354 2.53 8.97 -22.87
N ASP A 355 1.74 8.37 -23.78
CA ASP A 355 2.20 7.27 -24.63
C ASP A 355 2.90 7.76 -25.90
N THR A 356 3.24 6.82 -26.80
CA THR A 356 3.93 7.16 -28.06
C THR A 356 3.08 7.95 -29.08
N THR A 357 1.79 8.18 -28.85
CA THR A 357 0.97 9.05 -29.71
C THR A 357 1.29 10.52 -29.47
N HIS A 358 1.76 10.85 -28.27
CA HIS A 358 2.21 12.19 -27.91
C HIS A 358 3.72 12.35 -28.13
N ASP A 359 4.12 13.59 -28.37
CA ASP A 359 5.50 13.96 -28.67
C ASP A 359 6.24 14.43 -27.41
N ASN A 360 6.23 13.60 -26.36
CA ASN A 360 6.95 13.86 -25.11
C ASN A 360 8.22 13.01 -24.95
N ALA A 361 8.37 11.93 -25.72
CA ALA A 361 9.56 11.09 -25.74
C ALA A 361 9.87 10.67 -27.19
N ARG A 362 10.96 11.20 -27.76
CA ARG A 362 11.40 10.86 -29.12
C ARG A 362 12.91 10.80 -29.25
N VAL A 363 13.37 9.95 -30.14
CA VAL A 363 14.74 9.95 -30.62
C VAL A 363 14.81 10.88 -31.83
N ARG A 364 15.67 11.91 -31.76
CA ARG A 364 15.89 12.85 -32.86
C ARG A 364 17.32 13.38 -32.84
N ASN A 365 18.00 13.36 -33.98
CA ASN A 365 19.36 13.88 -34.12
C ASN A 365 20.37 13.22 -33.16
N GLY A 366 20.33 11.88 -33.07
CA GLY A 366 21.30 11.11 -32.28
C GLY A 366 21.10 11.18 -30.77
N ARG A 367 19.89 11.49 -30.28
CA ARG A 367 19.59 11.60 -28.84
C ARG A 367 18.13 11.32 -28.56
N LEU A 368 17.86 10.81 -27.36
CA LEU A 368 16.52 10.80 -26.78
C LEU A 368 16.20 12.19 -26.20
N VAL A 369 15.04 12.72 -26.54
CA VAL A 369 14.50 13.98 -26.03
C VAL A 369 13.22 13.68 -25.26
N ILE A 370 13.23 13.95 -23.96
CA ILE A 370 12.06 13.87 -23.07
C ILE A 370 11.59 15.29 -22.79
N THR A 371 10.45 15.69 -23.36
CA THR A 371 9.94 17.05 -23.31
C THR A 371 8.73 17.16 -22.40
N GLY A 372 8.81 18.08 -21.44
CA GLY A 372 7.64 18.54 -20.68
C GLY A 372 7.02 19.77 -21.34
N LYS A 373 5.69 19.84 -21.39
CA LYS A 373 4.98 20.97 -22.03
C LYS A 373 3.54 21.13 -21.52
N LYS A 374 2.98 22.31 -21.72
CA LYS A 374 1.57 22.62 -21.44
C LYS A 374 0.74 22.44 -22.71
N ASP A 375 0.02 21.34 -22.82
CA ASP A 375 -0.71 20.96 -24.03
C ASP A 375 -2.01 20.17 -23.77
N PHE A 376 -2.44 20.05 -22.50
CA PHE A 376 -3.70 19.39 -22.12
C PHE A 376 -3.85 17.99 -22.75
N PRO A 377 -2.93 17.03 -22.47
CA PRO A 377 -2.85 15.74 -23.18
C PRO A 377 -4.11 14.89 -23.11
N THR A 378 -4.99 15.14 -22.14
CA THR A 378 -6.28 14.44 -21.96
C THR A 378 -7.48 15.27 -22.43
N GLY A 379 -7.25 16.50 -22.91
CA GLY A 379 -8.28 17.50 -23.17
C GLY A 379 -8.89 18.11 -21.90
N ASN A 380 -8.50 17.66 -20.72
CA ASN A 380 -8.99 18.17 -19.43
C ASN A 380 -8.19 19.41 -19.00
N THR A 381 -8.87 20.52 -18.75
CA THR A 381 -8.23 21.78 -18.32
C THR A 381 -7.55 21.68 -16.95
N THR A 382 -7.89 20.67 -16.13
CA THR A 382 -7.22 20.43 -14.84
C THR A 382 -5.95 19.59 -14.96
N GLU A 383 -5.64 19.08 -16.15
CA GLU A 383 -4.42 18.32 -16.48
C GLU A 383 -3.63 19.03 -17.58
N PRO A 384 -3.15 20.26 -17.35
CA PRO A 384 -2.57 21.08 -18.40
C PRO A 384 -1.22 20.58 -18.93
N TRP A 385 -0.51 19.73 -18.18
CA TRP A 385 0.88 19.37 -18.45
C TRP A 385 1.03 17.93 -18.96
N SER A 386 1.88 17.74 -19.95
CA SER A 386 2.36 16.43 -20.41
C SER A 386 3.87 16.27 -20.25
N SER A 387 4.33 15.03 -20.10
CA SER A 387 5.74 14.68 -20.14
C SER A 387 5.97 13.21 -20.53
N GLY A 388 7.22 12.76 -20.55
CA GLY A 388 7.61 11.38 -20.87
C GLY A 388 8.30 10.67 -19.70
N ARG A 389 8.05 9.35 -19.62
CA ARG A 389 8.73 8.40 -18.73
C ARG A 389 9.05 7.14 -19.53
N LEU A 390 10.32 6.74 -19.54
CA LEU A 390 10.78 5.50 -20.16
C LEU A 390 11.33 4.57 -19.09
N ILE A 391 11.00 3.29 -19.19
CA ILE A 391 11.48 2.24 -18.29
C ILE A 391 12.04 1.07 -19.09
N THR A 392 13.06 0.40 -18.55
CA THR A 392 13.62 -0.83 -19.11
C THR A 392 13.01 -2.11 -18.53
N GLN A 393 12.02 -1.99 -17.63
CA GLN A 393 11.43 -3.11 -16.89
C GLN A 393 11.00 -4.27 -17.82
N GLY A 394 11.52 -5.47 -17.59
CA GLY A 394 11.21 -6.67 -18.37
C GLY A 394 11.83 -6.67 -19.79
N LYS A 395 12.57 -5.62 -20.16
CA LYS A 395 13.40 -5.55 -21.36
C LYS A 395 14.86 -5.78 -21.01
N PHE A 396 15.36 -5.02 -20.03
CA PHE A 396 16.69 -5.15 -19.47
C PHE A 396 16.66 -4.84 -17.97
N ASP A 397 16.84 -5.89 -17.17
CA ASP A 397 16.90 -5.81 -15.71
C ASP A 397 18.22 -6.42 -15.24
N PHE A 398 18.95 -5.73 -14.37
CA PHE A 398 20.32 -6.12 -14.00
C PHE A 398 20.54 -6.03 -12.49
N LEU A 399 21.45 -6.84 -11.98
CA LEU A 399 21.92 -6.84 -10.59
C LEU A 399 23.42 -6.58 -10.60
N TYR A 400 23.85 -5.52 -9.91
CA TYR A 400 25.21 -4.98 -9.94
C TYR A 400 25.62 -4.48 -11.32
N GLY A 401 26.56 -3.54 -11.37
CA GLY A 401 27.04 -2.97 -12.62
C GLY A 401 27.43 -1.50 -12.49
N LYS A 402 27.93 -0.96 -13.60
CA LYS A 402 28.11 0.48 -13.79
C LYS A 402 27.04 0.99 -14.74
N VAL A 403 26.27 1.98 -14.32
CA VAL A 403 25.35 2.70 -15.20
C VAL A 403 26.00 4.03 -15.56
N GLU A 404 25.97 4.40 -16.83
CA GLU A 404 26.37 5.71 -17.34
C GLU A 404 25.25 6.25 -18.23
N VAL A 405 24.71 7.41 -17.88
CA VAL A 405 23.76 8.13 -18.72
C VAL A 405 24.30 9.51 -18.99
N ARG A 406 24.60 9.79 -20.26
CA ARG A 406 25.10 11.09 -20.70
C ARG A 406 23.93 11.97 -21.08
N ALA A 407 23.67 12.99 -20.28
CA ALA A 407 22.48 13.82 -20.46
C ALA A 407 22.74 15.31 -20.21
N LYS A 408 21.82 16.11 -20.75
CA LYS A 408 21.63 17.54 -20.51
C LYS A 408 20.25 17.73 -19.91
N LEU A 409 20.15 18.57 -18.88
CA LEU A 409 18.97 18.70 -18.03
C LEU A 409 18.17 19.96 -18.36
N PRO A 410 16.84 19.97 -18.16
CA PRO A 410 16.03 21.17 -18.31
C PRO A 410 16.32 22.20 -17.22
N ARG A 411 16.21 23.49 -17.57
CA ARG A 411 16.33 24.63 -16.67
C ARG A 411 14.99 25.07 -16.09
N ALA A 412 13.88 24.76 -16.76
CA ALA A 412 12.57 25.31 -16.44
C ALA A 412 12.19 25.19 -14.96
N ARG A 413 11.73 26.28 -14.34
CA ARG A 413 11.27 26.25 -12.94
C ARG A 413 10.03 25.38 -12.81
N GLY A 414 10.08 24.45 -11.86
CA GLY A 414 9.13 23.34 -11.73
C GLY A 414 9.61 22.03 -12.35
N SER A 415 10.73 22.00 -13.09
CA SER A 415 11.24 20.74 -13.64
C SER A 415 11.84 19.84 -12.56
N TRP A 416 11.66 18.53 -12.73
CA TRP A 416 12.31 17.49 -11.92
C TRP A 416 12.72 16.31 -12.83
N PRO A 417 13.78 16.45 -13.63
CA PRO A 417 14.39 15.34 -14.37
C PRO A 417 15.01 14.31 -13.42
N ALA A 418 14.87 13.03 -13.76
CA ALA A 418 15.46 11.93 -12.98
C ALA A 418 16.02 10.80 -13.87
N ILE A 419 17.15 10.25 -13.43
CA ILE A 419 17.78 9.02 -13.91
C ILE A 419 17.95 8.12 -12.68
N TRP A 420 17.21 7.03 -12.63
CA TRP A 420 17.07 6.26 -11.40
C TRP A 420 16.72 4.80 -11.70
N LEU A 421 16.86 3.96 -10.69
CA LEU A 421 16.62 2.54 -10.78
C LEU A 421 15.56 2.11 -9.76
N MET A 422 14.66 1.21 -10.19
CA MET A 422 13.67 0.56 -9.32
C MET A 422 13.82 -0.97 -9.36
N PRO A 423 13.50 -1.67 -8.27
CA PRO A 423 13.52 -3.13 -8.23
C PRO A 423 12.48 -3.68 -9.20
N THR A 424 12.87 -4.71 -9.96
CA THR A 424 11.97 -5.38 -10.91
C THR A 424 10.92 -6.22 -10.19
N SER A 425 11.29 -6.78 -9.05
CA SER A 425 10.43 -7.55 -8.16
C SER A 425 10.46 -7.00 -6.74
N SER A 426 9.32 -6.99 -6.07
CA SER A 426 9.20 -6.56 -4.66
C SER A 426 9.60 -7.66 -3.67
N ALA A 427 10.85 -8.15 -3.74
CA ALA A 427 11.32 -9.29 -2.95
C ALA A 427 11.16 -9.11 -1.43
N TYR A 428 11.25 -7.87 -0.95
CA TYR A 428 11.12 -7.50 0.47
C TYR A 428 9.80 -6.76 0.78
N GLY A 429 8.88 -6.69 -0.20
CA GLY A 429 7.65 -5.90 -0.16
C GLY A 429 7.72 -4.63 -0.99
N GLY A 430 6.61 -3.88 -1.03
CA GLY A 430 6.51 -2.63 -1.80
C GLY A 430 7.51 -1.56 -1.37
N TRP A 431 7.63 -0.51 -2.17
CA TRP A 431 8.50 0.63 -1.88
C TRP A 431 8.25 1.19 -0.45
N PRO A 432 9.29 1.54 0.33
CA PRO A 432 10.72 1.55 -0.01
C PRO A 432 11.47 0.25 0.35
N LYS A 433 10.77 -0.82 0.75
CA LYS A 433 11.39 -2.04 1.29
C LYS A 433 12.33 -2.74 0.33
N SER A 434 11.98 -2.74 -0.96
CA SER A 434 12.81 -3.36 -2.01
C SER A 434 13.83 -2.39 -2.64
N GLY A 435 13.93 -1.16 -2.11
CA GLY A 435 14.92 -0.16 -2.50
C GLY A 435 14.55 0.72 -3.69
N GLU A 436 15.31 1.81 -3.86
CA GLU A 436 15.36 2.71 -5.01
C GLU A 436 16.75 3.38 -5.04
N LEU A 437 17.31 3.55 -6.25
CA LEU A 437 18.65 4.11 -6.46
C LEU A 437 18.59 5.26 -7.46
N ASP A 438 18.69 6.48 -6.97
CA ASP A 438 18.63 7.70 -7.76
C ASP A 438 20.03 8.10 -8.18
N ILE A 439 20.36 7.82 -9.44
CA ILE A 439 21.67 8.12 -10.01
C ILE A 439 21.82 9.64 -10.16
N MET A 440 20.76 10.29 -10.66
CA MET A 440 20.70 11.73 -10.84
C MET A 440 19.27 12.21 -10.67
N GLU A 441 19.10 13.18 -9.78
CA GLU A 441 17.94 14.06 -9.74
C GLU A 441 18.39 15.52 -9.80
N HIS A 442 17.56 16.36 -10.40
CA HIS A 442 17.77 17.80 -10.43
C HIS A 442 16.43 18.51 -10.37
N VAL A 443 16.41 19.72 -9.80
CA VAL A 443 15.20 20.53 -9.67
C VAL A 443 15.44 21.91 -10.26
N GLY A 444 14.61 22.33 -11.23
CA GLY A 444 14.74 23.64 -11.88
C GLY A 444 14.64 24.83 -10.93
N ASN A 445 13.84 24.71 -9.86
CA ASN A 445 13.75 25.74 -8.80
C ASN A 445 15.01 25.87 -7.93
N ASN A 446 15.91 24.88 -7.95
CA ASN A 446 17.23 24.94 -7.32
C ASN A 446 18.31 24.63 -8.37
N PHE A 447 18.28 25.40 -9.45
CA PHE A 447 19.09 25.15 -10.63
C PHE A 447 20.58 24.95 -10.31
N GLY A 448 21.20 24.01 -11.03
CA GLY A 448 22.58 23.57 -10.84
C GLY A 448 22.84 22.66 -9.64
N THR A 449 21.94 22.50 -8.66
CA THR A 449 22.13 21.50 -7.59
C THR A 449 21.65 20.14 -8.07
N VAL A 450 22.58 19.25 -8.41
CA VAL A 450 22.28 17.89 -8.88
C VAL A 450 22.57 16.90 -7.77
N LEU A 451 21.66 15.95 -7.54
CA LEU A 451 21.65 15.04 -6.41
C LEU A 451 21.74 13.57 -6.85
N SER A 452 22.30 12.74 -5.98
CA SER A 452 22.14 11.28 -6.02
C SER A 452 21.65 10.82 -4.66
N THR A 453 20.68 9.91 -4.64
CA THR A 453 20.00 9.49 -3.42
C THR A 453 19.77 7.98 -3.41
N ILE A 454 19.86 7.39 -2.21
CA ILE A 454 19.59 5.97 -1.96
C ILE A 454 18.40 5.88 -1.02
N HIS A 455 17.43 5.05 -1.40
CA HIS A 455 16.23 4.80 -0.62
C HIS A 455 16.15 3.32 -0.19
N SER A 456 15.95 3.10 1.11
CA SER A 456 15.69 1.79 1.73
C SER A 456 14.63 1.90 2.82
N GLN A 457 14.22 0.79 3.44
CA GLN A 457 13.21 0.81 4.51
C GLN A 457 13.60 1.72 5.68
N ASN A 458 14.87 1.71 6.07
CA ASN A 458 15.39 2.52 7.17
C ASN A 458 15.88 3.91 6.74
N HIS A 459 16.09 4.12 5.43
CA HIS A 459 16.60 5.37 4.89
C HIS A 459 15.72 5.85 3.73
N ASN A 460 14.64 6.56 4.04
CA ASN A 460 13.77 7.15 3.01
C ASN A 460 13.12 8.43 3.52
N TRP A 461 12.44 9.16 2.63
CA TRP A 461 11.88 10.46 2.97
C TRP A 461 10.79 10.40 4.06
N THR A 462 10.12 9.25 4.27
CA THR A 462 9.14 9.07 5.37
C THR A 462 9.78 8.64 6.69
N ASN A 463 11.05 8.21 6.67
CA ASN A 463 11.73 7.64 7.82
C ASN A 463 13.25 7.91 7.75
N GLY A 464 13.72 8.94 8.45
CA GLY A 464 15.16 9.24 8.61
C GLY A 464 15.84 9.96 7.43
N GLY A 465 15.14 10.19 6.31
CA GLY A 465 15.71 10.77 5.09
C GLY A 465 16.47 9.74 4.24
N GLY A 466 16.54 9.96 2.92
CA GLY A 466 17.37 9.15 2.03
C GLY A 466 18.86 9.46 2.22
N ILE A 467 19.73 8.49 1.96
CA ILE A 467 21.19 8.71 1.98
C ILE A 467 21.56 9.46 0.70
N SER A 468 21.92 10.75 0.81
CA SER A 468 22.02 11.65 -0.33
C SER A 468 23.37 12.36 -0.42
N GLY A 469 23.80 12.65 -1.65
CA GLY A 469 24.93 13.52 -1.95
C GLY A 469 24.57 14.49 -3.09
N SER A 470 25.28 15.62 -3.21
CA SER A 470 25.02 16.58 -4.30
C SER A 470 26.28 17.29 -4.80
N LYS A 471 26.20 17.82 -6.02
CA LYS A 471 27.20 18.70 -6.63
C LYS A 471 26.53 19.87 -7.35
N LYS A 472 27.27 20.97 -7.48
CA LYS A 472 26.87 22.13 -8.27
C LYS A 472 27.38 21.99 -9.71
N LEU A 473 26.47 21.85 -10.67
CA LEU A 473 26.71 21.83 -12.11
C LEU A 473 25.91 22.96 -12.76
N MET A 474 26.48 24.16 -12.80
CA MET A 474 25.77 25.36 -13.27
C MET A 474 25.56 25.40 -14.78
N ASP A 475 26.17 24.47 -15.50
CA ASP A 475 26.13 24.24 -16.94
C ASP A 475 25.30 23.00 -17.34
N ALA A 476 24.56 22.38 -16.39
CA ALA A 476 23.79 21.17 -16.64
C ALA A 476 22.74 21.29 -17.76
N ASP A 477 22.32 22.51 -18.12
CA ASP A 477 21.40 22.83 -19.22
C ASP A 477 22.09 23.09 -20.57
N THR A 478 23.41 23.32 -20.57
CA THR A 478 24.17 23.74 -21.75
C THR A 478 25.23 22.72 -22.16
N VAL A 479 25.73 21.92 -21.21
CA VAL A 479 26.72 20.87 -21.40
C VAL A 479 26.10 19.50 -21.13
N TYR A 480 26.60 18.47 -21.82
CA TYR A 480 26.26 17.08 -21.51
C TYR A 480 27.22 16.57 -20.44
N HIS A 481 26.66 16.08 -19.34
CA HIS A 481 27.43 15.42 -18.27
C HIS A 481 27.13 13.93 -18.26
N VAL A 482 28.09 13.13 -17.80
CA VAL A 482 27.91 11.70 -17.57
C VAL A 482 27.48 11.49 -16.12
N TYR A 483 26.23 11.12 -15.91
CA TYR A 483 25.71 10.72 -14.61
C TYR A 483 25.88 9.22 -14.44
N ALA A 484 26.65 8.81 -13.44
CA ALA A 484 27.05 7.41 -13.30
C ALA A 484 26.92 6.87 -11.88
N MET A 485 26.65 5.57 -11.81
CA MET A 485 26.64 4.79 -10.57
C MET A 485 27.41 3.50 -10.80
N GLU A 486 28.34 3.17 -9.91
CA GLU A 486 28.93 1.85 -9.76
C GLU A 486 28.28 1.13 -8.58
N TRP A 487 27.70 -0.02 -8.84
CA TRP A 487 27.00 -0.85 -7.88
C TRP A 487 27.64 -2.24 -7.82
N ALA A 488 28.13 -2.57 -6.64
CA ALA A 488 28.73 -3.85 -6.29
C ALA A 488 28.00 -4.45 -5.06
N PRO A 489 28.20 -5.74 -4.73
CA PRO A 489 27.58 -6.36 -3.55
C PRO A 489 27.79 -5.59 -2.25
N ASP A 490 28.95 -4.96 -2.11
CA ASP A 490 29.38 -4.33 -0.86
C ASP A 490 29.43 -2.80 -0.94
N THR A 491 29.22 -2.19 -2.11
CA THR A 491 29.32 -0.73 -2.26
C THR A 491 28.45 -0.16 -3.38
N LEU A 492 27.97 1.06 -3.17
CA LEU A 492 27.38 1.94 -4.17
C LEU A 492 28.24 3.20 -4.27
N ARG A 493 28.57 3.63 -5.48
CA ARG A 493 29.36 4.84 -5.75
C ARG A 493 28.72 5.64 -6.87
N PHE A 494 28.47 6.92 -6.63
CA PHE A 494 27.85 7.82 -7.59
C PHE A 494 28.85 8.90 -8.01
N THR A 495 28.91 9.16 -9.31
CA THR A 495 29.82 10.14 -9.91
C THR A 495 29.12 10.96 -10.97
N PHE A 496 29.42 12.25 -11.04
CA PHE A 496 29.07 13.10 -12.18
C PHE A 496 30.36 13.46 -12.92
N ASP A 497 30.45 13.04 -14.17
CA ASP A 497 31.71 12.99 -14.94
C ASP A 497 32.79 12.23 -14.16
N THR A 498 33.78 12.93 -13.63
CA THR A 498 34.86 12.36 -12.79
C THR A 498 34.70 12.69 -11.31
N MET A 499 33.68 13.46 -10.93
CA MET A 499 33.48 13.94 -9.56
C MET A 499 32.67 12.94 -8.75
N GLN A 500 33.24 12.44 -7.65
CA GLN A 500 32.51 11.63 -6.67
C GLN A 500 31.43 12.48 -5.96
N VAL A 501 30.21 11.95 -5.92
CA VAL A 501 29.02 12.58 -5.33
C VAL A 501 28.65 11.91 -4.01
N LEU A 502 28.49 10.58 -4.04
CA LEU A 502 28.05 9.77 -2.91
C LEU A 502 28.74 8.41 -2.96
N THR A 503 29.16 7.90 -1.81
CA THR A 503 29.60 6.51 -1.63
C THR A 503 28.91 5.93 -0.41
N PHE A 504 28.32 4.75 -0.57
CA PHE A 504 27.67 4.02 0.51
C PHE A 504 28.20 2.58 0.54
N ALA A 505 28.79 2.19 1.67
CA ALA A 505 29.26 0.83 1.90
C ALA A 505 28.12 0.01 2.51
N ASN A 506 28.00 -1.25 2.09
CA ASN A 506 27.04 -2.18 2.66
C ASN A 506 27.34 -2.34 4.16
N PRO A 507 26.40 -2.02 5.06
CA PRO A 507 26.62 -2.15 6.49
C PRO A 507 26.68 -3.62 6.95
N HIS A 508 26.39 -4.58 6.06
CA HIS A 508 26.33 -6.01 6.33
C HIS A 508 25.33 -6.36 7.45
N THR A 509 24.22 -5.64 7.50
CA THR A 509 23.09 -5.87 8.41
C THR A 509 22.01 -6.74 7.73
N ASP A 510 20.82 -6.19 7.46
CA ASP A 510 19.74 -6.88 6.77
C ASP A 510 19.18 -6.04 5.60
N TRP A 511 18.18 -6.58 4.91
CA TRP A 511 17.55 -5.95 3.74
C TRP A 511 16.93 -4.58 4.03
N LYS A 512 16.69 -4.22 5.30
CA LYS A 512 16.10 -2.91 5.63
C LYS A 512 17.09 -1.77 5.38
N ASP A 513 18.38 -2.05 5.48
CA ASP A 513 19.47 -1.11 5.16
C ASP A 513 20.02 -1.36 3.76
N TRP A 514 20.08 -2.63 3.32
CA TRP A 514 20.64 -3.03 2.03
C TRP A 514 19.71 -3.98 1.24
N PRO A 515 18.65 -3.46 0.59
CA PRO A 515 17.81 -4.26 -0.32
C PRO A 515 18.42 -4.39 -1.74
N PHE A 516 19.64 -3.89 -1.96
CA PHE A 516 20.29 -3.77 -3.27
C PHE A 516 21.01 -5.07 -3.67
N ASP A 517 20.30 -6.19 -3.56
CA ASP A 517 20.74 -7.54 -3.93
C ASP A 517 19.77 -8.22 -4.92
N GLN A 518 18.80 -7.46 -5.44
CA GLN A 518 17.83 -7.90 -6.45
C GLN A 518 18.06 -7.22 -7.80
N LYS A 519 17.42 -7.70 -8.87
CA LYS A 519 17.50 -7.04 -10.19
C LYS A 519 16.70 -5.74 -10.23
N PHE A 520 17.30 -4.67 -10.75
CA PHE A 520 16.69 -3.36 -10.94
C PHE A 520 16.58 -3.02 -12.43
N HIS A 521 15.67 -2.12 -12.77
CA HIS A 521 15.50 -1.57 -14.12
C HIS A 521 15.71 -0.05 -14.10
N LEU A 522 16.28 0.46 -15.20
CA LEU A 522 16.53 1.89 -15.43
C LEU A 522 15.26 2.64 -15.83
N ILE A 523 15.09 3.83 -15.26
CA ILE A 523 14.02 4.79 -15.52
C ILE A 523 14.63 6.13 -15.92
N LEU A 524 14.08 6.73 -16.98
CA LEU A 524 14.36 8.08 -17.42
C LEU A 524 13.05 8.86 -17.50
N ASN A 525 12.93 9.98 -16.77
CA ASN A 525 11.73 10.82 -16.84
C ASN A 525 12.02 12.30 -16.60
N LEU A 526 11.01 13.11 -16.92
CA LEU A 526 10.96 14.53 -16.58
C LEU A 526 9.64 14.83 -15.85
N ALA A 527 9.67 14.91 -14.53
CA ALA A 527 8.52 15.34 -13.74
C ALA A 527 8.35 16.88 -13.80
N ILE A 528 7.12 17.34 -13.54
CA ILE A 528 6.73 18.75 -13.54
C ILE A 528 5.97 19.05 -12.24
N GLY A 529 6.52 19.93 -11.41
CA GLY A 529 5.99 20.26 -10.09
C GLY A 529 6.17 19.13 -9.07
N GLY A 530 5.14 18.85 -8.27
CA GLY A 530 5.20 17.85 -7.21
C GLY A 530 6.04 18.28 -6.01
N GLY A 531 6.24 17.35 -5.06
CA GLY A 531 6.89 17.62 -3.78
C GLY A 531 8.31 18.19 -3.88
N MET A 532 9.11 17.77 -4.87
CA MET A 532 10.46 18.29 -5.10
C MET A 532 10.52 19.33 -6.22
N GLY A 533 9.88 19.10 -7.37
CA GLY A 533 9.88 20.05 -8.49
C GLY A 533 9.29 21.41 -8.11
N GLY A 534 8.28 21.44 -7.23
CA GLY A 534 7.78 22.66 -6.59
C GLY A 534 6.96 23.57 -7.52
N SER A 535 7.10 24.90 -7.36
CA SER A 535 6.33 25.89 -8.12
C SER A 535 6.70 25.90 -9.60
N ILE A 536 5.69 25.87 -10.47
CA ILE A 536 5.86 25.89 -11.93
C ILE A 536 5.80 27.34 -12.42
N VAL A 537 6.78 27.76 -13.21
CA VAL A 537 6.74 29.04 -13.92
C VAL A 537 6.49 28.77 -15.40
N GLU A 538 5.25 28.98 -15.84
CA GLU A 538 4.80 28.51 -17.16
C GLU A 538 5.62 29.06 -18.34
N ALA A 539 6.14 30.28 -18.22
CA ALA A 539 6.93 30.94 -19.27
C ALA A 539 8.26 30.23 -19.57
N ASP A 540 8.74 29.37 -18.68
CA ASP A 540 9.98 28.62 -18.89
C ASP A 540 9.76 27.33 -19.71
N TRP A 541 8.50 26.98 -20.03
CA TRP A 541 8.13 25.74 -20.73
C TRP A 541 7.68 26.01 -22.18
N PRO A 542 7.87 25.07 -23.12
CA PRO A 542 8.38 23.71 -22.96
C PRO A 542 9.90 23.64 -22.76
N ASP A 543 10.34 22.61 -22.04
CA ASP A 543 11.76 22.31 -21.83
C ASP A 543 11.99 20.80 -21.78
N SER A 544 13.22 20.33 -21.95
CA SER A 544 13.53 18.92 -22.18
C SER A 544 14.78 18.42 -21.48
N MET A 545 14.72 17.17 -21.02
CA MET A 545 15.90 16.36 -20.75
C MET A 545 16.38 15.71 -22.05
N GLN A 546 17.64 15.86 -22.39
CA GLN A 546 18.23 15.30 -23.61
C GLN A 546 19.29 14.28 -23.24
N VAL A 547 19.14 13.04 -23.69
CA VAL A 547 20.03 11.91 -23.39
C VAL A 547 20.75 11.50 -24.66
N ASP A 548 22.07 11.62 -24.65
CA ASP A 548 22.97 11.21 -25.73
C ASP A 548 23.11 9.69 -25.78
N TYR A 549 23.38 9.07 -24.62
CA TYR A 549 23.37 7.62 -24.48
C TYR A 549 22.98 7.18 -23.07
N ALA A 550 22.51 5.93 -22.97
CA ALA A 550 22.42 5.18 -21.73
C ALA A 550 23.16 3.85 -21.89
N ARG A 551 24.16 3.60 -21.03
CA ARG A 551 25.02 2.41 -21.06
C ARG A 551 25.05 1.75 -19.70
N VAL A 552 25.04 0.41 -19.70
CA VAL A 552 25.25 -0.39 -18.50
C VAL A 552 26.38 -1.37 -18.76
N TYR A 553 27.31 -1.46 -17.82
CA TYR A 553 28.46 -2.35 -17.84
C TYR A 553 28.45 -3.27 -16.64
N GLN A 554 29.03 -4.45 -16.76
CA GLN A 554 29.23 -5.36 -15.64
C GLN A 554 30.64 -5.94 -15.61
N LYS A 555 31.11 -6.23 -14.40
CA LYS A 555 32.30 -7.04 -14.15
C LYS A 555 31.88 -8.48 -13.90
N GLY A 556 32.85 -9.38 -13.96
CA GLY A 556 32.65 -10.79 -13.69
C GLY A 556 31.92 -11.53 -14.81
N LEU A 557 31.96 -11.02 -16.04
CA LEU A 557 31.31 -11.66 -17.19
C LEU A 557 32.31 -12.39 -18.08
N GLY A 558 32.03 -13.66 -18.35
CA GLY A 558 32.75 -14.44 -19.35
C GLY A 558 32.32 -14.09 -20.77
N THR A 559 33.08 -14.55 -21.75
CA THR A 559 32.71 -14.48 -23.17
C THR A 559 31.31 -15.07 -23.36
N PRO A 560 30.33 -14.37 -23.95
CA PRO A 560 28.98 -14.88 -24.14
C PRO A 560 28.97 -16.22 -24.90
N VAL A 561 28.32 -17.23 -24.33
CA VAL A 561 28.10 -18.56 -24.89
C VAL A 561 26.64 -18.91 -24.71
N LEU A 562 26.02 -19.45 -25.76
CA LEU A 562 24.62 -19.89 -25.73
C LEU A 562 24.37 -20.86 -24.56
N ASP A 563 23.49 -20.47 -23.64
CA ASP A 563 23.18 -21.29 -22.47
C ASP A 563 21.73 -21.78 -22.44
N THR A 564 20.77 -20.88 -22.65
CA THR A 564 19.35 -21.19 -22.49
C THR A 564 18.54 -20.75 -23.71
N ILE A 565 17.58 -21.58 -24.13
CA ILE A 565 16.57 -21.23 -25.14
C ILE A 565 15.20 -21.30 -24.49
N ILE A 566 14.48 -20.19 -24.51
CA ILE A 566 13.13 -20.05 -23.95
C ILE A 566 12.15 -19.98 -25.10
N VAL A 567 11.16 -20.89 -25.10
CA VAL A 567 10.06 -20.92 -26.06
C VAL A 567 8.83 -20.28 -25.41
N THR A 568 8.15 -19.39 -26.12
CA THR A 568 6.94 -18.70 -25.64
C THR A 568 5.80 -18.85 -26.64
N PRO A 569 4.58 -19.25 -26.22
CA PRO A 569 4.21 -19.70 -24.88
C PRO A 569 4.93 -21.00 -24.48
N SER A 570 5.11 -21.24 -23.18
CA SER A 570 5.79 -22.45 -22.69
C SER A 570 4.92 -23.69 -22.86
N ASP A 571 3.72 -23.72 -22.27
CA ASP A 571 2.79 -24.84 -22.41
C ASP A 571 1.43 -24.33 -22.87
N LEU A 572 0.77 -25.11 -23.73
CA LEU A 572 -0.52 -24.74 -24.32
C LEU A 572 -1.49 -25.92 -24.33
N SER A 573 -2.71 -25.67 -23.86
CA SER A 573 -3.86 -26.56 -24.03
C SER A 573 -4.72 -26.07 -25.20
N PHE A 574 -5.14 -26.96 -26.12
CA PHE A 574 -5.78 -26.55 -27.38
C PHE A 574 -6.83 -27.56 -27.92
N LEU A 575 -7.71 -27.09 -28.83
CA LEU A 575 -8.59 -27.93 -29.66
C LEU A 575 -7.99 -28.17 -31.05
N PRO A 576 -8.20 -29.34 -31.69
CA PRO A 576 -7.64 -29.63 -33.01
C PRO A 576 -7.95 -28.57 -34.08
N GLY A 577 -6.97 -28.30 -34.95
CA GLY A 577 -7.06 -27.34 -36.05
C GLY A 577 -6.62 -25.90 -35.69
N LYS A 578 -6.27 -25.62 -34.44
CA LYS A 578 -5.87 -24.25 -34.01
C LYS A 578 -4.46 -23.89 -34.50
N GLN A 579 -4.28 -22.62 -34.87
CA GLN A 579 -2.97 -22.02 -35.14
C GLN A 579 -2.44 -21.28 -33.90
N GLN A 580 -1.15 -21.44 -33.60
CA GLN A 580 -0.47 -20.77 -32.50
C GLN A 580 0.89 -20.25 -32.95
N GLN A 581 1.16 -18.96 -32.72
CA GLN A 581 2.47 -18.37 -32.92
C GLN A 581 3.37 -18.62 -31.71
N TYR A 582 4.55 -19.20 -31.94
CA TYR A 582 5.60 -19.29 -30.94
C TYR A 582 6.73 -18.29 -31.22
N THR A 583 7.36 -17.80 -30.16
CA THR A 583 8.55 -16.96 -30.22
C THR A 583 9.65 -17.58 -29.37
N VAL A 584 10.89 -17.16 -29.65
CA VAL A 584 12.07 -17.69 -28.97
C VAL A 584 12.93 -16.56 -28.43
N LYS A 585 13.45 -16.74 -27.22
CA LYS A 585 14.51 -15.91 -26.64
C LYS A 585 15.67 -16.83 -26.26
N ALA A 586 16.86 -16.56 -26.80
CA ALA A 586 18.08 -17.23 -26.37
C ALA A 586 18.85 -16.34 -25.39
N LEU A 587 19.40 -16.94 -24.36
CA LEU A 587 20.23 -16.28 -23.36
C LEU A 587 21.63 -16.91 -23.35
N ASP A 588 22.64 -16.08 -23.15
CA ASP A 588 23.98 -16.53 -22.80
C ASP A 588 24.05 -17.00 -21.33
N GLN A 589 25.19 -17.53 -20.91
CA GLN A 589 25.42 -17.98 -19.54
C GLN A 589 25.39 -16.85 -18.49
N ASN A 590 25.43 -15.60 -18.93
CA ASN A 590 25.30 -14.42 -18.08
C ASN A 590 23.83 -13.98 -17.93
N GLY A 591 22.91 -14.64 -18.65
CA GLY A 591 21.49 -14.31 -18.69
C GLY A 591 21.13 -13.18 -19.67
N TYR A 592 22.05 -12.79 -20.56
CA TYR A 592 21.83 -11.76 -21.56
C TYR A 592 21.33 -12.33 -22.88
N PRO A 593 20.43 -11.61 -23.59
CA PRO A 593 19.96 -12.05 -24.90
C PRO A 593 21.11 -12.23 -25.89
N ILE A 594 21.15 -13.39 -26.56
CA ILE A 594 22.08 -13.67 -27.64
C ILE A 594 21.31 -13.88 -28.94
N THR A 595 21.86 -13.39 -30.04
CA THR A 595 21.27 -13.57 -31.37
C THR A 595 21.45 -15.01 -31.81
N ILE A 596 20.36 -15.64 -32.27
CA ILE A 596 20.36 -17.02 -32.75
C ILE A 596 19.63 -17.13 -34.09
N THR A 597 19.92 -18.20 -34.84
CA THR A 597 19.09 -18.66 -35.95
C THR A 597 18.28 -19.87 -35.46
N PRO A 598 17.00 -19.72 -35.11
CA PRO A 598 16.22 -20.81 -34.52
C PRO A 598 15.80 -21.84 -35.57
N GLN A 599 15.91 -23.11 -35.21
CA GLN A 599 15.35 -24.24 -35.95
C GLN A 599 14.14 -24.78 -35.19
N TRP A 600 12.95 -24.55 -35.72
CA TRP A 600 11.68 -24.97 -35.12
C TRP A 600 11.33 -26.40 -35.50
N GLY A 601 10.86 -27.18 -34.53
CA GLY A 601 10.29 -28.51 -34.71
C GLY A 601 8.99 -28.66 -33.91
N ILE A 602 8.13 -29.58 -34.35
CA ILE A 602 6.93 -29.96 -33.60
C ILE A 602 6.65 -31.46 -33.74
N THR A 603 6.27 -32.12 -32.66
CA THR A 603 5.84 -33.54 -32.65
C THR A 603 4.32 -33.65 -32.53
N GLY A 604 3.77 -34.84 -32.79
CA GLY A 604 2.34 -35.13 -32.74
C GLY A 604 1.71 -35.26 -34.13
N THR A 605 0.92 -36.30 -34.35
CA THR A 605 0.36 -36.63 -35.66
C THR A 605 -0.49 -35.48 -36.20
N GLY A 606 -0.17 -35.01 -37.41
CA GLY A 606 -0.89 -33.91 -38.07
C GLY A 606 -0.51 -32.50 -37.58
N ASN A 607 0.39 -32.36 -36.61
CA ASN A 607 0.94 -31.07 -36.25
C ASN A 607 1.95 -30.59 -37.30
N SER A 608 2.06 -29.27 -37.49
CA SER A 608 3.08 -28.66 -38.35
C SER A 608 3.54 -27.32 -37.79
N ILE A 609 4.80 -26.94 -37.96
CA ILE A 609 5.31 -25.62 -37.56
C ILE A 609 6.18 -25.03 -38.67
N THR A 610 6.03 -23.73 -38.92
CA THR A 610 6.82 -22.99 -39.92
C THR A 610 8.18 -22.57 -39.35
N PRO A 611 9.17 -22.22 -40.20
CA PRO A 611 10.44 -21.63 -39.74
C PRO A 611 10.27 -20.32 -38.96
N ALA A 612 9.13 -19.63 -39.11
CA ALA A 612 8.79 -18.42 -38.36
C ALA A 612 8.12 -18.72 -37.00
N GLY A 613 7.95 -19.99 -36.62
CA GLY A 613 7.34 -20.39 -35.34
C GLY A 613 5.80 -20.46 -35.33
N LEU A 614 5.13 -20.32 -36.48
CA LEU A 614 3.67 -20.51 -36.56
C LEU A 614 3.33 -21.99 -36.63
N ALA A 615 2.68 -22.53 -35.60
CA ALA A 615 2.26 -23.92 -35.48
C ALA A 615 0.78 -24.11 -35.83
N THR A 616 0.44 -25.24 -36.45
CA THR A 616 -0.93 -25.76 -36.59
C THR A 616 -1.02 -27.02 -35.73
N LEU A 617 -1.98 -27.05 -34.80
CA LEU A 617 -2.06 -28.04 -33.74
C LEU A 617 -3.29 -28.94 -33.94
N ASN A 618 -3.05 -30.25 -34.08
CA ASN A 618 -4.07 -31.29 -34.27
C ASN A 618 -4.05 -32.35 -33.16
N ASN A 619 -2.88 -32.69 -32.61
CA ASN A 619 -2.71 -33.67 -31.52
C ASN A 619 -1.68 -33.20 -30.47
N SER A 620 -1.70 -33.81 -29.28
CA SER A 620 -0.70 -33.51 -28.26
C SER A 620 0.72 -33.79 -28.76
N GLY A 621 1.69 -33.00 -28.31
CA GLY A 621 3.07 -33.06 -28.77
C GLY A 621 3.98 -32.05 -28.07
N GLN A 622 5.14 -31.82 -28.65
CA GLN A 622 6.17 -30.90 -28.17
C GLN A 622 6.59 -29.98 -29.30
N VAL A 623 6.60 -28.68 -29.03
CA VAL A 623 7.28 -27.68 -29.85
C VAL A 623 8.72 -27.57 -29.36
N THR A 624 9.68 -27.70 -30.27
CA THR A 624 11.10 -27.59 -29.98
C THR A 624 11.73 -26.45 -30.77
N VAL A 625 12.68 -25.76 -30.15
CA VAL A 625 13.57 -24.83 -30.85
C VAL A 625 14.99 -25.21 -30.55
N THR A 626 15.74 -25.57 -31.58
CA THR A 626 17.17 -25.80 -31.47
C THR A 626 17.93 -24.63 -32.09
N ALA A 627 19.00 -24.20 -31.44
CA ALA A 627 19.95 -23.26 -32.01
C ALA A 627 21.37 -23.66 -31.65
N THR A 628 22.30 -23.37 -32.56
CA THR A 628 23.73 -23.56 -32.38
C THR A 628 24.41 -22.20 -32.53
N VAL A 629 25.20 -21.81 -31.53
CA VAL A 629 26.10 -20.66 -31.59
C VAL A 629 27.50 -21.19 -31.31
N ASP A 630 28.42 -20.93 -32.23
CA ASP A 630 29.75 -21.55 -32.28
C ASP A 630 29.66 -23.08 -32.26
N THR A 631 30.14 -23.73 -31.20
CA THR A 631 30.06 -25.19 -31.00
C THR A 631 28.95 -25.62 -30.04
N THR A 632 28.26 -24.67 -29.41
CA THR A 632 27.27 -24.95 -28.37
C THR A 632 25.88 -25.02 -28.98
N THR A 633 25.25 -26.18 -28.85
CA THR A 633 23.86 -26.41 -29.28
C THR A 633 22.95 -26.52 -28.06
N LYS A 634 21.86 -25.75 -28.04
CA LYS A 634 20.82 -25.81 -27.00
C LYS A 634 19.46 -26.03 -27.64
N THR A 635 18.54 -26.59 -26.87
CA THR A 635 17.15 -26.82 -27.29
C THR A 635 16.20 -26.33 -26.21
N GLY A 636 15.25 -25.47 -26.59
CA GLY A 636 14.09 -25.09 -25.78
C GLY A 636 12.89 -25.95 -26.16
N VAL A 637 12.03 -26.26 -25.19
CA VAL A 637 10.86 -27.13 -25.37
C VAL A 637 9.61 -26.46 -24.79
N ALA A 638 8.49 -26.65 -25.47
CA ALA A 638 7.16 -26.22 -25.08
C ALA A 638 6.16 -27.37 -25.30
N PHE A 639 5.26 -27.65 -24.36
CA PHE A 639 4.29 -28.74 -24.52
C PHE A 639 2.97 -28.24 -25.11
N VAL A 640 2.43 -28.99 -26.06
CA VAL A 640 1.07 -28.77 -26.58
C VAL A 640 0.20 -29.96 -26.21
N THR A 641 -0.88 -29.71 -25.47
CA THR A 641 -1.78 -30.75 -24.98
C THR A 641 -3.16 -30.56 -25.59
N ARG A 642 -3.65 -31.57 -26.30
CA ARG A 642 -5.02 -31.59 -26.80
C ARG A 642 -5.98 -31.71 -25.61
N ARG A 643 -6.93 -30.78 -25.49
CA ARG A 643 -8.04 -30.88 -24.54
C ARG A 643 -9.31 -31.45 -25.20
N PRO A 644 -10.21 -32.08 -24.43
CA PRO A 644 -11.55 -32.41 -24.92
C PRO A 644 -12.33 -31.14 -25.23
N ALA A 645 -13.19 -31.20 -26.24
CA ALA A 645 -14.13 -30.12 -26.54
C ALA A 645 -15.36 -30.21 -25.62
N ASN A 646 -15.90 -29.05 -25.25
CA ASN A 646 -17.07 -28.95 -24.37
C ASN A 646 -18.07 -27.92 -24.92
N TYR A 647 -18.57 -28.18 -26.13
CA TYR A 647 -19.45 -27.27 -26.86
C TYR A 647 -20.81 -27.10 -26.18
N LYS A 648 -21.16 -25.85 -25.88
CA LYS A 648 -22.42 -25.46 -25.23
C LYS A 648 -23.42 -24.94 -26.27
N PRO A 649 -24.65 -25.50 -26.35
CA PRO A 649 -25.62 -25.09 -27.37
C PRO A 649 -26.15 -23.68 -27.10
N VAL A 650 -25.99 -22.75 -28.05
CA VAL A 650 -26.44 -21.36 -27.93
C VAL A 650 -27.89 -21.23 -28.45
N PRO A 651 -28.80 -20.43 -27.83
CA PRO A 651 -28.61 -19.52 -26.68
C PRO A 651 -28.36 -20.23 -25.34
N VAL A 652 -27.48 -19.65 -24.50
CA VAL A 652 -27.08 -20.27 -23.24
C VAL A 652 -26.62 -19.23 -22.21
N LYS A 653 -26.75 -19.55 -20.92
CA LYS A 653 -26.09 -18.87 -19.81
C LYS A 653 -25.01 -19.78 -19.23
N ILE A 654 -23.80 -19.27 -19.10
CA ILE A 654 -22.61 -20.02 -18.69
C ILE A 654 -21.98 -19.28 -17.51
N GLN A 655 -21.73 -20.01 -16.41
CA GLN A 655 -20.98 -19.46 -15.29
C GLN A 655 -19.53 -19.17 -15.70
N ALA A 656 -18.95 -18.07 -15.25
CA ALA A 656 -17.66 -17.60 -15.73
C ALA A 656 -16.55 -18.61 -15.42
N GLU A 657 -16.58 -19.24 -14.25
CA GLU A 657 -15.70 -20.32 -13.80
C GLU A 657 -15.85 -21.62 -14.61
N SER A 658 -16.90 -21.75 -15.42
CA SER A 658 -17.08 -22.87 -16.37
C SER A 658 -16.44 -22.58 -17.74
N PHE A 659 -15.33 -21.85 -17.75
CA PHE A 659 -14.49 -21.69 -18.95
C PHE A 659 -13.85 -23.03 -19.35
N ASP A 660 -13.63 -23.24 -20.64
CA ASP A 660 -13.04 -24.47 -21.16
C ASP A 660 -11.50 -24.42 -21.21
N ASN A 661 -10.94 -23.20 -21.17
CA ASN A 661 -9.52 -22.92 -21.10
C ASN A 661 -9.28 -21.50 -20.59
N SER A 662 -8.16 -21.26 -19.91
CA SER A 662 -7.74 -19.92 -19.47
C SER A 662 -6.21 -19.87 -19.28
N ASN A 663 -5.67 -18.69 -18.99
CA ASN A 663 -4.27 -18.54 -18.57
C ASN A 663 -4.13 -18.42 -17.03
N ASN A 664 -4.12 -17.20 -16.49
CA ASN A 664 -3.76 -16.92 -15.11
C ASN A 664 -4.93 -16.23 -14.40
N THR A 665 -5.91 -17.02 -13.95
CA THR A 665 -7.14 -16.51 -13.35
C THR A 665 -7.49 -17.32 -12.13
N HIS A 666 -8.06 -16.69 -11.11
CA HIS A 666 -8.46 -17.35 -9.86
C HIS A 666 -9.99 -17.35 -9.74
N THR A 667 -10.52 -18.23 -8.91
CA THR A 667 -11.94 -18.23 -8.53
C THR A 667 -12.10 -17.89 -7.06
N GLU A 668 -13.13 -17.13 -6.72
CA GLU A 668 -13.49 -16.77 -5.34
C GLU A 668 -14.99 -16.89 -5.09
N PRO A 669 -15.45 -16.90 -3.82
CA PRO A 669 -16.88 -16.91 -3.50
C PRO A 669 -17.60 -15.65 -4.01
N CYS A 670 -18.67 -15.85 -4.79
CA CYS A 670 -19.45 -14.76 -5.37
C CYS A 670 -20.55 -14.27 -4.44
N SER A 671 -20.64 -12.94 -4.27
CA SER A 671 -21.70 -12.28 -3.49
C SER A 671 -22.93 -11.86 -4.29
N ASP A 672 -22.97 -12.15 -5.59
CA ASP A 672 -24.11 -11.84 -6.45
C ASP A 672 -25.35 -12.67 -6.10
N ILE A 673 -26.50 -12.30 -6.67
CA ILE A 673 -27.74 -13.06 -6.53
C ILE A 673 -27.54 -14.47 -7.09
N GLY A 674 -27.67 -15.48 -6.24
CA GLY A 674 -27.47 -16.89 -6.55
C GLY A 674 -26.21 -17.50 -5.93
N GLY A 675 -25.26 -16.69 -5.43
CA GLY A 675 -24.00 -17.16 -4.86
C GLY A 675 -23.12 -17.88 -5.90
N GLY A 676 -22.31 -18.85 -5.44
CA GLY A 676 -21.43 -19.64 -6.29
C GLY A 676 -19.98 -19.14 -6.27
N LEU A 677 -19.27 -19.34 -7.38
CA LEU A 677 -17.94 -18.79 -7.59
C LEU A 677 -17.98 -17.71 -8.67
N ASP A 678 -17.13 -16.71 -8.55
CA ASP A 678 -16.78 -15.80 -9.63
C ASP A 678 -15.30 -15.91 -9.96
N VAL A 679 -14.92 -15.40 -11.13
CA VAL A 679 -13.53 -15.30 -11.53
C VAL A 679 -12.97 -13.95 -11.10
N SER A 680 -11.88 -13.99 -10.33
CA SER A 680 -11.16 -12.84 -9.78
C SER A 680 -9.66 -12.85 -10.14
N PHE A 681 -8.93 -11.82 -9.69
CA PHE A 681 -7.53 -11.56 -10.07
C PHE A 681 -7.33 -11.42 -11.59
N ILE A 682 -8.32 -10.83 -12.28
CA ILE A 682 -8.27 -10.60 -13.72
C ILE A 682 -7.38 -9.39 -14.00
N GLY A 683 -6.14 -9.67 -14.42
CA GLY A 683 -5.18 -8.71 -14.94
C GLY A 683 -5.29 -8.48 -16.44
N THR A 684 -4.66 -7.40 -16.91
CA THR A 684 -4.54 -7.09 -18.35
C THR A 684 -3.92 -8.26 -19.11
N GLY A 685 -4.59 -8.71 -20.18
CA GLY A 685 -4.15 -9.84 -21.00
C GLY A 685 -4.58 -11.21 -20.50
N ASN A 686 -5.28 -11.31 -19.35
CA ASN A 686 -5.95 -12.55 -18.99
C ASN A 686 -7.09 -12.87 -19.95
N TRP A 687 -7.33 -14.16 -20.16
CA TRP A 687 -8.35 -14.61 -21.10
C TRP A 687 -9.02 -15.91 -20.70
N PHE A 688 -10.22 -16.10 -21.24
CA PHE A 688 -11.12 -17.23 -21.02
C PHE A 688 -11.68 -17.71 -22.35
N GLU A 689 -11.60 -19.00 -22.63
CA GLU A 689 -12.23 -19.61 -23.81
C GLU A 689 -13.53 -20.33 -23.45
N TYR A 690 -14.54 -20.17 -24.31
CA TYR A 690 -15.80 -20.90 -24.23
C TYR A 690 -16.09 -21.55 -25.58
N ASP A 691 -16.26 -22.87 -25.56
CA ASP A 691 -16.64 -23.71 -26.70
C ASP A 691 -18.17 -23.66 -26.86
N LEU A 692 -18.63 -23.26 -28.04
CA LEU A 692 -20.03 -23.02 -28.38
C LEU A 692 -20.47 -23.89 -29.55
N ASP A 693 -21.69 -24.40 -29.48
CA ASP A 693 -22.40 -25.00 -30.61
C ASP A 693 -23.51 -24.06 -31.06
N VAL A 694 -23.33 -23.40 -32.20
CA VAL A 694 -24.25 -22.38 -32.69
C VAL A 694 -25.20 -23.00 -33.72
N PRO A 695 -26.51 -23.11 -33.42
CA PRO A 695 -27.44 -23.87 -34.25
C PRO A 695 -27.75 -23.21 -35.60
N ARG A 696 -27.51 -21.89 -35.73
CA ARG A 696 -27.78 -21.12 -36.95
C ARG A 696 -26.87 -19.89 -37.02
N ALA A 697 -26.38 -19.57 -38.21
CA ALA A 697 -25.64 -18.34 -38.46
C ALA A 697 -26.56 -17.12 -38.27
N ASP A 698 -26.23 -16.24 -37.33
CA ASP A 698 -27.02 -15.04 -37.02
C ASP A 698 -26.19 -14.03 -36.20
N THR A 699 -26.79 -12.89 -35.87
CA THR A 699 -26.28 -11.94 -34.90
C THR A 699 -26.74 -12.26 -33.49
N TYR A 700 -25.79 -12.32 -32.57
CA TYR A 700 -25.98 -12.61 -31.16
C TYR A 700 -25.49 -11.42 -30.32
N ARG A 701 -25.95 -11.33 -29.09
CA ARG A 701 -25.37 -10.46 -28.07
C ARG A 701 -24.85 -11.33 -26.93
N ILE A 702 -23.76 -10.88 -26.31
CA ILE A 702 -23.21 -11.52 -25.12
C ILE A 702 -23.42 -10.56 -23.96
N GLN A 703 -24.17 -11.00 -22.97
CA GLN A 703 -24.32 -10.34 -21.68
C GLN A 703 -23.20 -10.82 -20.76
N PHE A 704 -22.60 -9.90 -20.02
CA PHE A 704 -21.57 -10.17 -19.02
C PHE A 704 -22.05 -9.65 -17.67
N ARG A 705 -22.09 -10.52 -16.67
CA ARG A 705 -22.29 -10.12 -15.28
C ARG A 705 -20.95 -9.91 -14.61
N VAL A 706 -20.64 -8.65 -14.33
CA VAL A 706 -19.32 -8.23 -13.87
C VAL A 706 -19.43 -7.34 -12.64
N ALA A 707 -18.40 -7.37 -11.80
CA ALA A 707 -18.18 -6.40 -10.73
C ALA A 707 -16.91 -5.63 -11.04
N VAL A 708 -16.99 -4.30 -11.09
CA VAL A 708 -15.98 -3.43 -11.69
C VAL A 708 -15.64 -2.35 -10.68
N ASN A 709 -14.45 -2.42 -10.11
CA ASN A 709 -14.01 -1.48 -9.10
C ASN A 709 -13.58 -0.13 -9.72
N SER A 710 -12.95 -0.17 -10.89
CA SER A 710 -12.65 1.01 -11.72
C SER A 710 -12.95 0.71 -13.19
N THR A 711 -13.35 1.73 -13.96
CA THR A 711 -13.75 1.55 -15.37
C THR A 711 -12.70 0.76 -16.16
N SER A 712 -13.16 -0.29 -16.84
CA SER A 712 -12.32 -1.27 -17.53
C SER A 712 -12.92 -1.66 -18.89
N SER A 713 -12.31 -2.62 -19.59
CA SER A 713 -12.85 -3.16 -20.84
C SER A 713 -12.35 -4.58 -21.13
N LEU A 714 -13.13 -5.31 -21.92
CA LEU A 714 -12.78 -6.62 -22.45
C LEU A 714 -12.98 -6.66 -23.98
N ARG A 715 -12.44 -7.67 -24.64
CA ARG A 715 -12.73 -7.97 -26.04
C ARG A 715 -13.19 -9.41 -26.23
N ILE A 716 -14.14 -9.61 -27.13
CA ILE A 716 -14.62 -10.91 -27.60
C ILE A 716 -13.86 -11.21 -28.90
N GLN A 717 -13.13 -12.32 -28.93
CA GLN A 717 -12.38 -12.75 -30.10
C GLN A 717 -12.86 -14.11 -30.58
N LEU A 718 -12.79 -14.31 -31.90
CA LEU A 718 -12.87 -15.61 -32.55
C LEU A 718 -11.51 -15.81 -33.23
N ASP A 719 -10.76 -16.80 -32.76
CA ASP A 719 -9.34 -16.97 -33.08
C ASP A 719 -8.52 -15.71 -32.79
N THR A 720 -7.94 -15.09 -33.81
CA THR A 720 -7.18 -13.83 -33.71
C THR A 720 -8.03 -12.59 -34.00
N THR A 721 -9.25 -12.76 -34.51
CA THR A 721 -10.11 -11.66 -34.92
C THR A 721 -10.94 -11.16 -33.75
N THR A 722 -10.83 -9.88 -33.43
CA THR A 722 -11.72 -9.24 -32.44
C THR A 722 -13.09 -9.01 -33.07
N LEU A 723 -14.11 -9.68 -32.54
CA LEU A 723 -15.50 -9.49 -32.94
C LEU A 723 -16.08 -8.21 -32.30
N GLN A 724 -15.72 -7.94 -31.06
CA GLN A 724 -16.23 -6.77 -30.32
C GLN A 724 -15.33 -6.38 -29.15
N THR A 725 -15.28 -5.09 -28.82
CA THR A 725 -14.75 -4.56 -27.56
C THR A 725 -15.92 -4.09 -26.69
N VAL A 726 -15.97 -4.53 -25.44
CA VAL A 726 -17.03 -4.21 -24.48
C VAL A 726 -16.44 -3.36 -23.35
N ASN A 727 -16.99 -2.16 -23.16
CA ASN A 727 -16.62 -1.28 -22.06
C ASN A 727 -17.35 -1.70 -20.79
N LEU A 728 -16.63 -1.75 -19.67
CA LEU A 728 -17.15 -2.16 -18.37
C LEU A 728 -17.22 -0.92 -17.45
N PRO A 729 -18.42 -0.40 -17.15
CA PRO A 729 -18.58 0.74 -16.25
C PRO A 729 -18.31 0.33 -14.80
N ALA A 730 -17.83 1.27 -13.97
CA ALA A 730 -17.64 1.01 -12.54
C ALA A 730 -18.97 0.68 -11.87
N SER A 731 -19.05 -0.47 -11.21
CA SER A 731 -20.24 -0.93 -10.49
C SER A 731 -20.22 -0.54 -9.01
N GLY A 732 -19.12 0.07 -8.54
CA GLY A 732 -18.97 0.61 -7.19
C GLY A 732 -18.37 -0.37 -6.17
N GLY A 733 -17.66 -1.41 -6.64
CA GLY A 733 -16.85 -2.30 -5.82
C GLY A 733 -16.58 -3.67 -6.49
N TRP A 734 -15.63 -4.42 -5.94
CA TRP A 734 -15.19 -5.74 -6.44
C TRP A 734 -16.24 -6.85 -6.42
N GLN A 735 -17.32 -6.64 -5.67
CA GLN A 735 -18.38 -7.61 -5.42
C GLN A 735 -19.76 -6.92 -5.56
N LYS A 736 -19.83 -5.81 -6.31
CA LYS A 736 -21.09 -5.16 -6.71
C LYS A 736 -21.33 -5.41 -8.19
N TRP A 737 -22.45 -6.02 -8.54
CA TRP A 737 -22.61 -6.65 -9.84
C TRP A 737 -23.53 -5.88 -10.78
N VAL A 738 -23.09 -5.69 -12.02
CA VAL A 738 -23.85 -5.10 -13.12
C VAL A 738 -23.82 -6.01 -14.34
N THR A 739 -24.89 -5.98 -15.14
CA THR A 739 -24.97 -6.74 -16.40
C THR A 739 -24.72 -5.80 -17.57
N VAL A 740 -23.69 -6.09 -18.37
CA VAL A 740 -23.30 -5.33 -19.55
C VAL A 740 -23.56 -6.18 -20.80
N THR A 741 -24.26 -5.62 -21.79
CA THR A 741 -24.59 -6.33 -23.04
C THR A 741 -23.74 -5.80 -24.18
N SER A 742 -23.04 -6.70 -24.90
CA SER A 742 -22.26 -6.34 -26.08
C SER A 742 -23.15 -5.76 -27.20
N ALA A 743 -22.55 -5.00 -28.11
CA ALA A 743 -23.18 -4.80 -29.42
C ALA A 743 -23.30 -6.15 -30.17
N PRO A 744 -24.19 -6.27 -31.18
CA PRO A 744 -24.38 -7.51 -31.91
C PRO A 744 -23.07 -8.03 -32.51
N VAL A 745 -22.79 -9.31 -32.31
CA VAL A 745 -21.67 -10.05 -32.90
C VAL A 745 -22.24 -11.13 -33.81
N ARG A 746 -21.68 -11.27 -35.01
CA ARG A 746 -22.08 -12.34 -35.93
C ARG A 746 -21.37 -13.63 -35.55
N LEU A 747 -22.13 -14.69 -35.33
CA LEU A 747 -21.62 -16.05 -35.12
C LEU A 747 -22.14 -16.93 -36.25
N GLU A 748 -21.26 -17.71 -36.87
CA GLU A 748 -21.64 -18.65 -37.95
C GLU A 748 -22.23 -19.94 -37.37
N GLN A 749 -22.97 -20.69 -38.18
CA GLN A 749 -23.50 -21.99 -37.76
C GLN A 749 -22.36 -22.98 -37.49
N GLY A 750 -22.46 -23.74 -36.40
CA GLY A 750 -21.56 -24.82 -36.04
C GLY A 750 -20.73 -24.56 -34.78
N GLN A 751 -19.77 -25.46 -34.58
CA GLN A 751 -18.88 -25.50 -33.44
C GLN A 751 -17.78 -24.44 -33.54
N GLN A 752 -17.67 -23.58 -32.53
CA GLN A 752 -16.69 -22.50 -32.49
C GLN A 752 -16.25 -22.19 -31.05
N THR A 753 -15.06 -21.61 -30.88
CA THR A 753 -14.54 -21.22 -29.57
C THR A 753 -14.36 -19.71 -29.55
N ILE A 754 -15.09 -19.02 -28.68
CA ILE A 754 -14.87 -17.60 -28.43
C ILE A 754 -13.88 -17.41 -27.29
N LYS A 755 -13.09 -16.34 -27.35
CA LYS A 755 -12.14 -15.94 -26.33
C LYS A 755 -12.50 -14.57 -25.77
N ILE A 756 -12.71 -14.49 -24.46
CA ILE A 756 -12.91 -13.24 -23.73
C ILE A 756 -11.55 -12.80 -23.20
N VAL A 757 -11.05 -11.64 -23.60
CA VAL A 757 -9.74 -11.12 -23.17
C VAL A 757 -9.91 -9.80 -22.41
N ALA A 758 -9.32 -9.72 -21.22
CA ALA A 758 -9.25 -8.49 -20.44
C ALA A 758 -8.28 -7.51 -21.10
N ASN A 759 -8.76 -6.36 -21.56
CA ASN A 759 -7.88 -5.30 -22.07
C ASN A 759 -7.27 -4.47 -20.93
N LYS A 760 -7.92 -4.48 -19.77
CA LYS A 760 -7.50 -3.81 -18.54
C LYS A 760 -7.96 -4.62 -17.33
N ASP A 761 -7.25 -4.49 -16.22
CA ASP A 761 -7.58 -5.05 -14.90
C ASP A 761 -8.75 -4.30 -14.22
N GLY A 762 -9.05 -4.64 -12.96
CA GLY A 762 -9.98 -3.88 -12.13
C GLY A 762 -11.42 -4.43 -12.04
N TRP A 763 -11.65 -5.68 -12.43
CA TRP A 763 -13.00 -6.29 -12.45
C TRP A 763 -12.98 -7.80 -12.17
N ASN A 764 -14.12 -8.30 -11.70
CA ASN A 764 -14.46 -9.71 -11.52
C ASN A 764 -15.59 -10.12 -12.47
N PHE A 765 -15.71 -11.41 -12.74
CA PHE A 765 -16.60 -11.96 -13.74
C PHE A 765 -17.41 -13.14 -13.20
N ASN A 766 -18.74 -13.03 -13.17
CA ASN A 766 -19.63 -14.04 -12.59
C ASN A 766 -20.20 -14.98 -13.67
N TRP A 767 -20.83 -14.45 -14.71
CA TRP A 767 -21.37 -15.28 -15.80
C TRP A 767 -21.50 -14.51 -17.10
N LEU A 768 -21.59 -15.25 -18.21
CA LEU A 768 -22.01 -14.71 -19.50
C LEU A 768 -23.27 -15.39 -20.02
N SER A 769 -24.07 -14.66 -20.79
CA SER A 769 -25.21 -15.22 -21.50
C SER A 769 -25.20 -14.81 -22.96
N ILE A 770 -25.28 -15.79 -23.85
CA ILE A 770 -25.31 -15.60 -25.29
C ILE A 770 -26.74 -15.76 -25.75
N ILE A 771 -27.26 -14.70 -26.37
CA ILE A 771 -28.67 -14.56 -26.76
C ILE A 771 -28.75 -14.01 -28.19
N ARG A 772 -29.89 -14.21 -28.87
CA ARG A 772 -30.08 -13.61 -30.20
C ARG A 772 -30.17 -12.09 -30.10
N ALA A 773 -29.65 -11.36 -31.09
CA ALA A 773 -29.55 -9.91 -30.99
C ALA A 773 -30.90 -9.18 -30.88
N ASP A 774 -31.98 -9.79 -31.38
CA ASP A 774 -33.37 -9.29 -31.36
C ASP A 774 -34.12 -9.58 -30.06
N SER A 775 -33.55 -10.40 -29.17
CA SER A 775 -34.25 -10.89 -27.98
C SER A 775 -34.32 -9.91 -26.80
N ILE A 776 -33.59 -8.78 -26.86
CA ILE A 776 -33.69 -7.70 -25.86
C ILE A 776 -33.85 -6.35 -26.57
N PRO A 777 -35.08 -5.84 -26.71
CA PRO A 777 -35.29 -4.49 -27.22
C PRO A 777 -34.77 -3.43 -26.24
N LEU A 778 -34.27 -2.32 -26.78
CA LEU A 778 -33.95 -1.11 -25.99
C LEU A 778 -35.25 -0.59 -25.36
N ALA A 779 -35.29 -0.50 -24.04
CA ALA A 779 -36.49 -0.09 -23.30
C ALA A 779 -36.44 1.38 -22.87
N ARG A 780 -35.27 1.89 -22.45
CA ARG A 780 -35.10 3.29 -22.04
C ARG A 780 -33.69 3.81 -22.31
N VAL A 781 -33.58 5.10 -22.55
CA VAL A 781 -32.33 5.86 -22.51
C VAL A 781 -32.33 6.64 -21.19
N VAL A 782 -31.16 6.91 -20.60
CA VAL A 782 -31.03 7.77 -19.42
C VAL A 782 -29.91 8.76 -19.64
N ILE A 783 -30.18 10.05 -19.45
CA ILE A 783 -29.17 11.10 -19.50
C ILE A 783 -28.57 11.34 -18.11
N LYS A 784 -27.25 11.54 -18.06
CA LYS A 784 -26.54 12.04 -16.87
C LYS A 784 -25.59 13.21 -17.19
N PRO A 785 -25.59 14.29 -16.39
CA PRO A 785 -26.54 14.56 -15.30
C PRO A 785 -27.96 14.79 -15.85
N ASP A 786 -29.00 14.56 -15.04
CA ASP A 786 -30.41 14.77 -15.43
C ASP A 786 -30.85 16.24 -15.35
N SER A 787 -30.05 17.07 -14.67
CA SER A 787 -30.13 18.53 -14.75
C SER A 787 -28.78 19.19 -14.51
N ALA A 788 -28.61 20.43 -14.97
CA ALA A 788 -27.41 21.22 -14.71
C ALA A 788 -27.75 22.72 -14.62
N THR A 789 -26.93 23.48 -13.90
CA THR A 789 -26.93 24.95 -13.94
C THR A 789 -25.57 25.43 -14.40
N VAL A 790 -25.53 26.20 -15.49
CA VAL A 790 -24.29 26.72 -16.07
C VAL A 790 -24.37 28.23 -16.26
N ASN A 791 -23.24 28.92 -16.18
CA ASN A 791 -23.25 30.33 -16.56
C ASN A 791 -23.27 30.49 -18.09
N VAL A 792 -23.79 31.62 -18.59
CA VAL A 792 -23.70 31.99 -20.01
C VAL A 792 -22.25 31.84 -20.51
N GLY A 793 -22.06 31.06 -21.57
CA GLY A 793 -20.78 30.74 -22.18
C GLY A 793 -20.05 29.52 -21.60
N GLN A 794 -20.53 28.93 -20.49
CA GLN A 794 -19.97 27.69 -19.95
C GLN A 794 -20.56 26.44 -20.62
N ALA A 795 -19.74 25.40 -20.71
CA ALA A 795 -20.12 24.11 -21.28
C ALA A 795 -20.46 23.06 -20.20
N GLN A 796 -21.40 22.16 -20.50
CA GLN A 796 -21.76 21.02 -19.67
C GLN A 796 -21.76 19.73 -20.50
N GLN A 797 -21.00 18.73 -20.08
CA GLN A 797 -21.00 17.42 -20.73
C GLN A 797 -22.17 16.57 -20.23
N PHE A 798 -22.95 16.02 -21.16
CA PHE A 798 -23.97 15.00 -20.91
C PHE A 798 -23.52 13.65 -21.47
N THR A 799 -23.99 12.58 -20.83
CA THR A 799 -23.82 11.20 -21.29
C THR A 799 -25.18 10.53 -21.35
N ALA A 800 -25.39 9.64 -22.32
CA ALA A 800 -26.64 8.90 -22.47
C ALA A 800 -26.36 7.40 -22.43
N THR A 801 -27.10 6.68 -21.60
CA THR A 801 -26.93 5.24 -21.37
C THR A 801 -28.21 4.52 -21.74
N GLY A 802 -28.11 3.51 -22.61
CA GLY A 802 -29.24 2.67 -22.99
C GLY A 802 -29.45 1.50 -22.03
N TYR A 803 -30.71 1.17 -21.74
CA TYR A 803 -31.11 0.02 -20.94
C TYR A 803 -32.10 -0.85 -21.72
N GLY A 804 -31.83 -2.15 -21.79
CA GLY A 804 -32.75 -3.14 -22.32
C GLY A 804 -33.98 -3.35 -21.42
N GLN A 805 -34.97 -4.06 -21.93
CA GLN A 805 -36.18 -4.43 -21.18
C GLN A 805 -35.87 -5.24 -19.90
N ASP A 806 -34.78 -6.01 -19.92
CA ASP A 806 -34.27 -6.76 -18.77
C ASP A 806 -33.39 -5.92 -17.83
N SER A 807 -33.36 -4.60 -18.02
CA SER A 807 -32.48 -3.65 -17.33
C SER A 807 -30.98 -3.79 -17.60
N SER A 808 -30.57 -4.63 -18.54
CA SER A 808 -29.16 -4.72 -18.95
C SER A 808 -28.69 -3.45 -19.66
N LEU A 809 -27.41 -3.10 -19.52
CA LEU A 809 -26.83 -1.96 -20.24
C LEU A 809 -26.63 -2.30 -21.71
N ILE A 810 -27.22 -1.51 -22.60
CA ILE A 810 -27.10 -1.66 -24.05
C ILE A 810 -26.30 -0.47 -24.61
N ALA A 811 -25.26 -0.77 -25.39
CA ALA A 811 -24.53 0.24 -26.14
C ALA A 811 -25.46 0.94 -27.14
N ILE A 812 -25.51 2.27 -27.08
CA ILE A 812 -26.30 3.13 -27.98
C ILE A 812 -25.40 4.19 -28.61
N THR A 813 -25.79 4.66 -29.80
CA THR A 813 -25.24 5.89 -30.39
C THR A 813 -26.32 6.96 -30.27
N PRO A 814 -26.29 7.77 -29.19
CA PRO A 814 -27.35 8.74 -28.93
C PRO A 814 -27.32 9.88 -29.95
N VAL A 815 -28.49 10.30 -30.41
CA VAL A 815 -28.71 11.53 -31.18
C VAL A 815 -29.11 12.62 -30.18
N TRP A 816 -28.27 13.66 -30.09
CA TRP A 816 -28.46 14.78 -29.17
C TRP A 816 -29.18 15.94 -29.86
N SER A 817 -30.05 16.62 -29.13
CA SER A 817 -30.68 17.88 -29.53
C SER A 817 -30.94 18.76 -28.32
N VAL A 818 -31.08 20.07 -28.55
CA VAL A 818 -31.36 21.06 -27.52
C VAL A 818 -32.51 21.97 -27.97
N SER A 819 -33.38 22.36 -27.05
CA SER A 819 -34.49 23.27 -27.34
C SER A 819 -34.03 24.72 -27.52
N GLY A 820 -34.65 25.49 -28.43
CA GLY A 820 -34.47 26.95 -28.51
C GLY A 820 -33.21 27.41 -29.27
N THR A 821 -33.08 28.73 -29.48
CA THR A 821 -32.05 29.35 -30.35
C THR A 821 -30.86 29.96 -29.58
N GLY A 822 -30.78 29.74 -28.27
CA GLY A 822 -29.76 30.29 -27.37
C GLY A 822 -28.80 29.27 -26.75
N ALA A 823 -28.81 28.01 -27.24
CA ALA A 823 -27.91 26.96 -26.79
C ALA A 823 -27.55 26.02 -27.94
N ASN A 824 -26.45 25.30 -27.80
CA ASN A 824 -25.98 24.27 -28.73
C ASN A 824 -25.65 22.99 -27.95
N ILE A 825 -25.77 21.83 -28.60
CA ILE A 825 -25.22 20.58 -28.08
C ILE A 825 -24.51 19.83 -29.20
N THR A 826 -23.29 19.38 -28.93
CA THR A 826 -22.50 18.62 -29.90
C THR A 826 -23.02 17.19 -30.05
N THR A 827 -22.61 16.50 -31.11
CA THR A 827 -22.87 15.06 -31.30
C THR A 827 -22.27 14.19 -30.20
N GLY A 828 -21.27 14.70 -29.46
CA GLY A 828 -20.70 14.06 -28.28
C GLY A 828 -21.42 14.36 -26.97
N GLY A 829 -22.51 15.14 -26.98
CA GLY A 829 -23.28 15.50 -25.79
C GLY A 829 -22.77 16.71 -25.00
N LEU A 830 -21.89 17.53 -25.57
CA LEU A 830 -21.39 18.75 -24.91
C LEU A 830 -22.33 19.92 -25.17
N PHE A 831 -23.07 20.35 -24.15
CA PHE A 831 -23.99 21.49 -24.18
C PHE A 831 -23.26 22.81 -23.94
N THR A 832 -23.63 23.88 -24.63
CA THR A 832 -23.22 25.28 -24.35
C THR A 832 -24.42 26.22 -24.46
N GLY A 833 -24.62 27.05 -23.44
CA GLY A 833 -25.69 28.07 -23.41
C GLY A 833 -25.14 29.47 -23.62
N THR A 834 -25.66 30.21 -24.58
CA THR A 834 -25.25 31.59 -24.90
C THR A 834 -26.25 32.66 -24.45
N VAL A 835 -27.45 32.25 -24.03
CA VAL A 835 -28.51 33.15 -23.53
C VAL A 835 -29.09 32.59 -22.25
N ASP A 836 -29.35 33.46 -21.26
CA ASP A 836 -30.02 33.12 -20.00
C ASP A 836 -31.39 32.48 -20.27
N GLY A 837 -31.68 31.37 -19.59
CA GLY A 837 -32.93 30.63 -19.74
C GLY A 837 -32.81 29.13 -19.49
N ASP A 838 -33.94 28.44 -19.59
CA ASP A 838 -34.04 27.00 -19.38
C ASP A 838 -34.08 26.26 -20.72
N TYR A 839 -33.20 25.29 -20.86
CA TYR A 839 -33.01 24.50 -22.07
C TYR A 839 -33.25 23.02 -21.78
N GLN A 840 -33.94 22.34 -22.68
CA GLN A 840 -34.10 20.89 -22.64
C GLN A 840 -33.07 20.23 -23.55
N VAL A 841 -32.27 19.33 -22.97
CA VAL A 841 -31.31 18.50 -23.69
C VAL A 841 -31.91 17.12 -23.86
N LEU A 842 -32.19 16.73 -25.09
CA LEU A 842 -32.79 15.44 -25.45
C LEU A 842 -31.72 14.52 -26.06
N ALA A 843 -31.68 13.28 -25.61
CA ALA A 843 -30.90 12.20 -26.20
C ALA A 843 -31.84 11.08 -26.64
N THR A 844 -31.78 10.69 -27.91
CA THR A 844 -32.60 9.62 -28.47
C THR A 844 -31.73 8.49 -29.04
N ALA A 845 -32.22 7.27 -28.98
CA ALA A 845 -31.68 6.11 -29.67
C ALA A 845 -32.86 5.35 -30.31
N GLY A 846 -33.08 5.59 -31.61
CA GLY A 846 -34.31 5.16 -32.28
C GLY A 846 -35.53 5.92 -31.75
N ALA A 847 -36.59 5.20 -31.38
CA ALA A 847 -37.83 5.79 -30.84
C ALA A 847 -37.79 6.08 -29.33
N VAL A 848 -36.71 5.70 -28.64
CA VAL A 848 -36.57 5.80 -27.19
C VAL A 848 -35.64 6.97 -26.86
N GLY A 849 -36.01 7.81 -25.90
CA GLY A 849 -35.19 8.94 -25.49
C GLY A 849 -35.44 9.38 -24.05
N ASP A 850 -34.58 10.27 -23.57
CA ASP A 850 -34.68 10.90 -22.25
C ASP A 850 -34.29 12.38 -22.35
N THR A 851 -34.74 13.20 -21.41
CA THR A 851 -34.55 14.66 -21.43
C THR A 851 -33.95 15.16 -20.13
N ALA A 852 -32.87 15.94 -20.21
CA ALA A 852 -32.27 16.67 -19.11
C ALA A 852 -32.60 18.17 -19.19
N ILE A 853 -32.59 18.86 -18.06
CA ILE A 853 -32.86 20.31 -17.98
C ILE A 853 -31.58 21.09 -17.68
N VAL A 854 -31.29 22.12 -18.46
CA VAL A 854 -30.15 23.02 -18.22
C VAL A 854 -30.63 24.43 -17.96
N HIS A 855 -30.31 24.94 -16.77
CA HIS A 855 -30.53 26.33 -16.39
C HIS A 855 -29.28 27.13 -16.76
N VAL A 856 -29.36 27.91 -17.85
CA VAL A 856 -28.28 28.83 -18.23
C VAL A 856 -28.54 30.16 -17.52
N VAL A 857 -27.59 30.58 -16.67
CA VAL A 857 -27.74 31.79 -15.86
C VAL A 857 -26.66 32.80 -16.17
N THR A 858 -26.97 34.09 -16.10
CA THR A 858 -25.94 35.13 -16.12
C THR A 858 -25.05 35.06 -14.86
N PRO A 859 -23.72 35.32 -14.99
CA PRO A 859 -22.83 35.36 -13.83
C PRO A 859 -23.30 36.35 -12.76
N PRO A 860 -23.13 36.04 -11.46
CA PRO A 860 -23.47 36.97 -10.39
C PRO A 860 -22.58 38.22 -10.45
N VAL A 861 -23.19 39.41 -10.31
CA VAL A 861 -22.50 40.71 -10.23
C VAL A 861 -22.96 41.45 -8.98
N LEU A 862 -22.04 42.15 -8.29
CA LEU A 862 -22.38 42.96 -7.11
C LEU A 862 -23.33 44.10 -7.49
N THR A 863 -24.53 44.14 -6.90
CA THR A 863 -25.54 45.18 -7.16
C THR A 863 -25.88 46.02 -5.93
N ARG A 864 -25.68 45.47 -4.72
CA ARG A 864 -26.06 46.16 -3.47
C ARG A 864 -25.09 45.81 -2.33
N ILE A 865 -24.81 46.79 -1.47
CA ILE A 865 -24.00 46.64 -0.25
C ILE A 865 -24.87 46.99 0.96
N VAL A 866 -24.77 46.23 2.05
CA VAL A 866 -25.42 46.51 3.34
C VAL A 866 -24.37 46.59 4.43
N LEU A 867 -24.50 47.59 5.31
CA LEU A 867 -23.67 47.77 6.49
C LEU A 867 -24.38 47.35 7.77
N THR A 868 -23.64 46.77 8.72
CA THR A 868 -24.13 46.39 10.04
C THR A 868 -23.08 46.74 11.11
N PRO A 869 -23.44 47.37 12.23
CA PRO A 869 -24.78 47.87 12.56
C PRO A 869 -25.22 49.05 11.66
N ASP A 870 -26.53 49.24 11.55
CA ASP A 870 -27.19 50.31 10.79
C ASP A 870 -27.02 51.70 11.43
N SER A 871 -26.85 51.72 12.75
CA SER A 871 -26.36 52.86 13.52
C SER A 871 -25.60 52.38 14.76
N ALA A 872 -24.67 53.18 15.28
CA ALA A 872 -23.97 52.88 16.53
C ALA A 872 -23.72 54.14 17.35
N THR A 873 -23.78 54.01 18.68
CA THR A 873 -23.31 55.04 19.61
C THR A 873 -22.01 54.55 20.25
N VAL A 874 -20.92 55.26 20.02
CA VAL A 874 -19.56 54.86 20.41
C VAL A 874 -19.00 55.86 21.42
N PRO A 875 -18.62 55.43 22.64
CA PRO A 875 -17.98 56.29 23.61
C PRO A 875 -16.66 56.90 23.08
N LEU A 876 -16.23 58.03 23.67
CA LEU A 876 -14.96 58.66 23.29
C LEU A 876 -13.79 57.67 23.45
N SER A 877 -12.90 57.63 22.46
CA SER A 877 -11.74 56.70 22.40
C SER A 877 -12.10 55.21 22.37
N ALA A 878 -13.37 54.84 22.25
CA ALA A 878 -13.80 53.45 22.10
C ALA A 878 -13.86 53.05 20.63
N SER A 879 -13.85 51.73 20.38
CA SER A 879 -13.94 51.18 19.02
C SER A 879 -15.22 50.36 18.82
N GLN A 880 -15.74 50.37 17.60
CA GLN A 880 -16.92 49.64 17.14
C GLN A 880 -16.65 48.97 15.80
N GLN A 881 -16.94 47.68 15.69
CA GLN A 881 -16.83 46.94 14.44
C GLN A 881 -18.06 47.17 13.54
N PHE A 882 -17.82 47.48 12.27
CA PHE A 882 -18.81 47.46 11.18
C PHE A 882 -18.50 46.34 10.19
N VAL A 883 -19.55 45.77 9.59
CA VAL A 883 -19.46 44.68 8.61
C VAL A 883 -20.23 45.07 7.36
N ALA A 884 -19.58 44.96 6.19
CA ALA A 884 -20.22 45.16 4.88
C ALA A 884 -20.53 43.82 4.22
N LYS A 885 -21.77 43.63 3.77
CA LYS A 885 -22.24 42.45 3.02
C LYS A 885 -22.72 42.86 1.64
N GLY A 886 -22.20 42.19 0.61
CA GLY A 886 -22.60 42.41 -0.77
C GLY A 886 -23.74 41.49 -1.16
N TYR A 887 -24.53 41.90 -2.14
CA TYR A 887 -25.60 41.11 -2.74
C TYR A 887 -25.53 41.20 -4.26
N ASP A 888 -25.85 40.09 -4.93
CA ASP A 888 -25.89 40.02 -6.40
C ASP A 888 -27.24 40.48 -6.97
N GLN A 889 -27.39 40.49 -8.29
CA GLN A 889 -28.63 40.88 -9.00
C GLN A 889 -29.84 39.99 -8.68
N ARG A 890 -29.66 38.91 -7.92
CA ARG A 890 -30.72 37.98 -7.46
C ARG A 890 -30.85 37.99 -5.94
N ASP A 891 -30.33 39.01 -5.27
CA ASP A 891 -30.32 39.17 -3.80
C ASP A 891 -29.61 38.04 -3.03
N ASN A 892 -28.71 37.28 -3.69
CA ASN A 892 -27.87 36.30 -3.00
C ASN A 892 -26.62 36.99 -2.42
N PRO A 893 -26.08 36.52 -1.28
CA PRO A 893 -24.83 37.04 -0.74
C PRO A 893 -23.68 36.98 -1.76
N PHE A 894 -23.04 38.12 -1.99
CA PHE A 894 -21.94 38.30 -2.93
C PHE A 894 -20.68 38.75 -2.20
N THR A 895 -19.59 38.00 -2.37
CA THR A 895 -18.31 38.30 -1.74
C THR A 895 -17.59 39.41 -2.50
N PHE A 896 -17.24 40.49 -1.80
CA PHE A 896 -16.48 41.62 -2.34
C PHE A 896 -15.54 42.20 -1.28
N LYS A 897 -14.59 43.04 -1.70
CA LYS A 897 -13.70 43.76 -0.77
C LYS A 897 -14.17 45.21 -0.61
N PRO A 898 -14.70 45.62 0.56
CA PRO A 898 -15.11 47.00 0.80
C PRO A 898 -13.90 47.93 1.02
N VAL A 899 -14.02 49.15 0.52
CA VAL A 899 -13.17 50.30 0.87
C VAL A 899 -13.89 51.09 1.95
N TRP A 900 -13.24 51.26 3.11
CA TRP A 900 -13.81 51.91 4.29
C TRP A 900 -13.38 53.37 4.42
N SER A 901 -14.29 54.24 4.86
CA SER A 901 -13.97 55.63 5.22
C SER A 901 -14.88 56.16 6.32
N THR A 902 -14.41 57.12 7.11
CA THR A 902 -15.21 57.81 8.14
C THR A 902 -15.05 59.32 8.10
N THR A 903 -16.02 60.07 8.63
CA THR A 903 -15.96 61.53 8.79
C THR A 903 -15.60 61.96 10.22
N GLY A 904 -15.17 63.21 10.40
CA GLY A 904 -14.79 63.82 11.68
C GLY A 904 -13.29 63.75 11.99
N SER A 905 -12.71 64.87 12.42
CA SER A 905 -11.29 64.93 12.79
C SER A 905 -11.01 64.06 14.01
N GLY A 906 -10.02 63.17 13.92
CA GLY A 906 -9.61 62.26 15.00
C GLY A 906 -10.36 60.92 15.06
N ASN A 907 -11.40 60.71 14.24
CA ASN A 907 -11.99 59.38 14.05
C ASN A 907 -11.17 58.58 13.03
N THR A 908 -11.04 57.27 13.23
CA THR A 908 -10.39 56.38 12.26
C THR A 908 -11.26 55.16 11.98
N ILE A 909 -11.09 54.56 10.80
CA ILE A 909 -11.64 53.25 10.48
C ILE A 909 -10.60 52.45 9.72
N ASP A 910 -10.34 51.22 10.16
CA ASP A 910 -9.34 50.38 9.52
C ASP A 910 -9.91 49.59 8.32
N THR A 911 -9.03 48.86 7.62
CA THR A 911 -9.40 48.01 6.48
C THR A 911 -10.34 46.86 6.83
N ASN A 912 -10.47 46.53 8.12
CA ASN A 912 -11.37 45.50 8.60
C ASN A 912 -12.73 46.05 9.02
N GLY A 913 -12.96 47.37 8.94
CA GLY A 913 -14.21 48.02 9.32
C GLY A 913 -14.30 48.34 10.82
N VAL A 914 -13.18 48.38 11.55
CA VAL A 914 -13.15 48.79 12.96
C VAL A 914 -13.09 50.31 13.05
N PHE A 915 -14.20 50.94 13.39
CA PHE A 915 -14.28 52.36 13.68
C PHE A 915 -13.71 52.64 15.08
N THR A 916 -12.88 53.66 15.23
CA THR A 916 -12.40 54.17 16.54
C THR A 916 -12.77 55.63 16.68
N ALA A 917 -13.52 55.93 17.74
CA ALA A 917 -14.02 57.27 18.03
C ALA A 917 -12.90 58.18 18.53
N GLY A 918 -12.85 59.40 18.00
CA GLY A 918 -12.02 60.47 18.53
C GLY A 918 -12.57 61.03 19.85
N ILE A 919 -12.00 62.16 20.26
CA ILE A 919 -12.34 62.82 21.54
C ILE A 919 -13.44 63.89 21.40
N THR A 920 -13.96 64.12 20.20
CA THR A 920 -14.95 65.16 19.92
C THR A 920 -16.35 64.54 19.76
N PRO A 921 -17.28 64.80 20.69
CA PRO A 921 -18.66 64.36 20.54
C PRO A 921 -19.31 64.90 19.26
N GLY A 922 -20.10 64.08 18.59
CA GLY A 922 -20.76 64.47 17.34
C GLY A 922 -21.40 63.29 16.60
N SER A 923 -22.14 63.62 15.54
CA SER A 923 -22.67 62.64 14.60
C SER A 923 -21.72 62.54 13.40
N TYR A 924 -21.21 61.34 13.14
CA TYR A 924 -20.30 61.05 12.03
C TYR A 924 -20.85 59.94 11.15
N THR A 925 -20.16 59.63 10.06
CA THR A 925 -20.60 58.63 9.08
C THR A 925 -19.50 57.63 8.80
N VAL A 926 -19.84 56.34 8.84
CA VAL A 926 -18.99 55.23 8.37
C VAL A 926 -19.50 54.78 7.00
N THR A 927 -18.63 54.70 6.01
CA THR A 927 -18.97 54.34 4.63
C THR A 927 -18.17 53.11 4.18
N ALA A 928 -18.85 52.19 3.49
CA ALA A 928 -18.21 51.11 2.73
C ALA A 928 -18.57 51.23 1.25
N ALA A 929 -17.56 51.12 0.39
CA ALA A 929 -17.71 51.25 -1.06
C ALA A 929 -17.00 50.13 -1.84
N SER A 930 -17.48 49.86 -3.06
CA SER A 930 -16.80 49.01 -4.04
C SER A 930 -17.14 49.48 -5.45
N GLY A 931 -16.15 49.98 -6.18
CA GLY A 931 -16.38 50.63 -7.48
C GLY A 931 -17.31 51.85 -7.32
N SER A 932 -18.42 51.87 -8.05
CA SER A 932 -19.43 52.93 -8.00
C SER A 932 -20.52 52.73 -6.93
N LEU A 933 -20.53 51.59 -6.24
CA LEU A 933 -21.52 51.29 -5.19
C LEU A 933 -20.97 51.71 -3.83
N SER A 934 -21.75 52.45 -3.04
CA SER A 934 -21.42 52.82 -1.66
C SER A 934 -22.66 52.82 -0.77
N VAL A 935 -22.43 52.60 0.52
CA VAL A 935 -23.45 52.73 1.58
C VAL A 935 -22.79 53.38 2.80
N SER A 936 -23.54 54.26 3.47
CA SER A 936 -23.07 55.00 4.64
C SER A 936 -24.06 54.88 5.78
N ASN A 937 -23.55 54.65 6.99
CA ASN A 937 -24.34 54.60 8.22
C ASN A 937 -23.86 55.68 9.21
N THR A 938 -24.77 56.14 10.06
CA THR A 938 -24.48 57.16 11.08
C THR A 938 -23.88 56.52 12.34
N VAL A 939 -22.81 57.11 12.85
CA VAL A 939 -22.19 56.77 14.13
C VAL A 939 -22.19 58.00 15.06
N MET A 940 -22.82 57.88 16.21
CA MET A 940 -22.87 58.91 17.24
C MET A 940 -21.72 58.72 18.22
N VAL A 941 -20.86 59.72 18.34
CA VAL A 941 -19.76 59.73 19.30
C VAL A 941 -20.13 60.66 20.45
N GLY A 942 -20.03 60.20 21.70
CA GLY A 942 -20.39 61.04 22.84
C GLY A 942 -20.16 60.42 24.21
N TYR A 943 -20.35 61.22 25.26
CA TYR A 943 -20.24 60.78 26.65
C TYR A 943 -21.43 59.87 27.01
N THR A 944 -21.21 58.56 27.04
CA THR A 944 -22.25 57.59 27.40
C THR A 944 -21.71 56.63 28.47
N CYS A 945 -22.34 56.62 29.65
CA CYS A 945 -22.02 55.67 30.70
C CYS A 945 -22.68 54.33 30.33
N THR A 946 -21.86 53.34 29.97
CA THR A 946 -22.34 52.07 29.38
C THR A 946 -22.30 50.88 30.35
N VAL A 947 -21.71 51.03 31.52
CA VAL A 947 -21.71 50.04 32.61
C VAL A 947 -21.83 50.81 33.92
N ASN A 948 -22.82 50.44 34.76
CA ASN A 948 -23.02 50.91 36.14
C ASN A 948 -23.75 49.79 36.90
N ASP A 949 -23.10 48.63 36.96
CA ASP A 949 -23.63 47.46 37.65
C ASP A 949 -22.89 47.28 38.97
N LYS A 950 -23.67 47.12 40.04
CA LYS A 950 -23.18 46.81 41.38
C LYS A 950 -23.28 45.30 41.60
N TYR A 951 -22.16 44.68 41.94
CA TYR A 951 -22.04 43.24 42.19
C TYR A 951 -21.78 43.00 43.67
N GLU A 952 -22.77 42.41 44.34
CA GLU A 952 -22.72 42.12 45.78
C GLU A 952 -22.09 40.76 46.05
N ALA A 953 -21.47 40.57 47.22
CA ALA A 953 -20.71 39.37 47.55
C ALA A 953 -21.54 38.07 47.40
N GLU A 954 -22.82 38.09 47.78
CA GLU A 954 -23.77 36.99 47.64
C GLU A 954 -24.10 36.62 46.19
N SER A 955 -23.85 37.53 45.24
CA SER A 955 -24.07 37.28 43.81
C SER A 955 -22.87 36.63 43.11
N ALA A 956 -21.81 36.29 43.86
CA ALA A 956 -20.65 35.61 43.32
C ALA A 956 -21.03 34.23 42.78
N SER A 957 -20.91 34.08 41.46
CA SER A 957 -21.22 32.85 40.73
C SER A 957 -20.31 31.67 41.09
N ASN A 958 -19.09 31.94 41.57
CA ASN A 958 -18.16 30.94 42.06
C ASN A 958 -17.13 31.56 43.01
N ARG A 959 -16.55 30.77 43.92
CA ARG A 959 -15.53 31.24 44.88
C ARG A 959 -14.66 30.09 45.41
N ALA A 960 -13.49 30.45 45.94
CA ALA A 960 -12.65 29.55 46.71
C ALA A 960 -13.36 29.08 48.01
N PRO A 961 -12.86 28.03 48.70
CA PRO A 961 -13.44 27.58 49.97
C PRO A 961 -13.30 28.58 51.14
N GLY A 962 -12.31 29.49 51.08
CA GLY A 962 -12.00 30.43 52.16
C GLY A 962 -13.02 31.56 52.38
N PRO A 963 -13.52 32.24 51.32
CA PRO A 963 -14.56 33.26 51.44
C PRO A 963 -15.89 32.70 51.99
N VAL A 964 -16.27 33.16 53.19
CA VAL A 964 -17.54 32.80 53.85
C VAL A 964 -18.48 34.00 53.84
N LEU A 965 -19.75 33.79 53.52
CA LEU A 965 -20.77 34.83 53.61
C LEU A 965 -21.26 34.97 55.06
N GLU A 966 -21.28 36.19 55.55
CA GLU A 966 -21.91 36.56 56.83
C GLU A 966 -22.85 37.76 56.62
N ALA A 967 -23.75 38.01 57.56
CA ALA A 967 -24.62 39.18 57.51
C ALA A 967 -23.79 40.47 57.56
N CYS A 968 -24.03 41.39 56.61
CA CYS A 968 -23.23 42.60 56.50
C CYS A 968 -23.64 43.68 57.50
N THR A 969 -22.64 44.29 58.15
CA THR A 969 -22.82 45.40 59.10
C THR A 969 -22.79 46.78 58.45
N ASP A 970 -22.78 46.87 57.11
CA ASP A 970 -22.73 48.12 56.34
C ASP A 970 -24.13 48.72 56.09
N THR A 971 -24.18 50.02 55.78
CA THR A 971 -25.43 50.70 55.39
C THR A 971 -25.88 50.22 54.01
N GLY A 972 -26.78 49.24 54.01
CA GLY A 972 -27.32 48.59 52.82
C GLY A 972 -27.80 47.17 53.07
N GLY A 973 -27.39 46.54 54.18
CA GLY A 973 -27.72 45.14 54.48
C GLY A 973 -27.02 44.18 53.53
N GLY A 974 -27.60 42.99 53.32
CA GLY A 974 -27.03 41.93 52.47
C GLY A 974 -26.00 41.06 53.19
N GLN A 975 -25.19 40.35 52.43
CA GLN A 975 -24.09 39.54 52.96
C GLN A 975 -22.73 40.07 52.52
N ASN A 976 -21.70 39.93 53.35
CA ASN A 976 -20.32 40.21 52.96
C ASN A 976 -19.47 38.94 53.00
N PHE A 977 -18.41 38.91 52.20
CA PHE A 977 -17.35 37.94 52.41
C PHE A 977 -16.50 38.31 53.62
N THR A 978 -16.28 37.33 54.48
CA THR A 978 -15.39 37.34 55.64
C THR A 978 -14.41 36.18 55.54
N GLY A 979 -13.41 36.16 56.44
CA GLY A 979 -12.39 35.09 56.48
C GLY A 979 -11.41 35.10 55.29
N LEU A 980 -11.43 36.16 54.48
CA LEU A 980 -10.58 36.30 53.31
C LEU A 980 -9.08 36.30 53.70
N LYS A 981 -8.29 35.50 53.00
CA LYS A 981 -6.82 35.44 53.15
C LYS A 981 -6.13 35.38 51.78
N ALA A 982 -4.82 35.62 51.77
CA ALA A 982 -4.02 35.53 50.55
C ALA A 982 -4.23 34.18 49.84
N GLY A 983 -4.55 34.25 48.54
CA GLY A 983 -4.86 33.08 47.70
C GLY A 983 -6.37 32.83 47.49
N ASP A 984 -7.24 33.43 48.29
CA ASP A 984 -8.69 33.32 48.09
C ASP A 984 -9.17 34.15 46.90
N TRP A 985 -10.28 33.72 46.27
CA TRP A 985 -10.87 34.40 45.13
C TRP A 985 -12.38 34.19 45.03
N PHE A 986 -13.05 35.08 44.31
CA PHE A 986 -14.48 34.99 43.99
C PHE A 986 -14.77 35.67 42.64
N ALA A 987 -15.73 35.15 41.87
CA ALA A 987 -15.95 35.54 40.47
C ALA A 987 -17.43 35.66 40.07
N TYR A 988 -17.69 36.46 39.04
CA TYR A 988 -19.03 36.87 38.58
C TYR A 988 -19.19 36.61 37.08
N ASN A 989 -20.10 35.71 36.71
CA ASN A 989 -20.41 35.33 35.32
C ASN A 989 -21.61 36.07 34.71
N THR A 990 -22.22 36.97 35.47
CA THR A 990 -23.27 37.90 35.03
C THR A 990 -22.73 39.29 34.71
N LEU A 991 -21.43 39.52 34.92
CA LEU A 991 -20.79 40.79 34.63
C LEU A 991 -20.71 41.02 33.13
N ASN A 992 -20.94 42.24 32.62
CA ASN A 992 -20.84 42.55 31.19
C ASN A 992 -20.10 43.87 30.93
N VAL A 993 -18.94 43.77 30.29
CA VAL A 993 -18.18 44.89 29.75
C VAL A 993 -18.35 44.84 28.23
N PRO A 994 -19.21 45.67 27.62
CA PRO A 994 -19.61 45.51 26.23
C PRO A 994 -18.54 45.95 25.22
N VAL A 995 -17.62 46.83 25.62
CA VAL A 995 -16.54 47.37 24.79
C VAL A 995 -15.22 47.40 25.55
N ALA A 996 -14.09 47.22 24.87
CA ALA A 996 -12.80 47.37 25.53
C ALA A 996 -12.55 48.85 25.89
N GLY A 997 -12.04 49.13 27.10
CA GLY A 997 -11.93 50.50 27.59
C GLY A 997 -11.21 50.64 28.94
N ARG A 998 -11.06 51.87 29.40
CA ARG A 998 -10.58 52.19 30.75
C ARG A 998 -11.79 52.52 31.62
N TYR A 999 -11.93 51.80 32.72
CA TYR A 999 -13.09 51.84 33.61
C TYR A 999 -12.67 52.27 35.01
N THR A 1000 -13.55 52.99 35.69
CA THR A 1000 -13.45 53.23 37.13
C THR A 1000 -14.05 52.02 37.85
N ILE A 1001 -13.35 51.49 38.84
CA ILE A 1001 -13.80 50.35 39.63
C ILE A 1001 -13.82 50.74 41.11
N SER A 1002 -14.96 50.53 41.77
CA SER A 1002 -15.16 50.86 43.17
C SER A 1002 -15.42 49.61 44.00
N PHE A 1003 -14.78 49.49 45.16
CA PHE A 1003 -14.95 48.37 46.09
C PHE A 1003 -15.41 48.88 47.45
N ARG A 1004 -16.44 48.25 48.01
CA ARG A 1004 -16.89 48.48 49.39
C ARG A 1004 -16.29 47.43 50.31
N VAL A 1005 -15.33 47.86 51.12
CA VAL A 1005 -14.46 46.98 51.92
C VAL A 1005 -14.32 47.47 53.36
N LEU A 1006 -14.01 46.54 54.25
CA LEU A 1006 -13.64 46.82 55.64
C LEU A 1006 -12.33 46.10 55.92
N SER A 1007 -11.30 46.84 56.32
CA SER A 1007 -9.98 46.27 56.62
C SER A 1007 -9.35 46.96 57.82
N THR A 1008 -8.76 46.19 58.72
CA THR A 1008 -8.02 46.71 59.89
C THR A 1008 -6.55 46.98 59.57
N ALA A 1009 -6.02 46.43 58.47
CA ALA A 1009 -4.67 46.64 57.97
C ALA A 1009 -4.65 46.85 56.44
N ALA A 1010 -3.57 47.40 55.90
CA ALA A 1010 -3.42 47.53 54.45
C ALA A 1010 -3.36 46.13 53.79
N SER A 1011 -4.04 45.98 52.65
CA SER A 1011 -4.20 44.75 51.89
C SER A 1011 -4.03 45.01 50.39
N LYS A 1012 -3.89 43.96 49.57
CA LYS A 1012 -3.84 44.07 48.11
C LYS A 1012 -4.73 43.02 47.47
N ILE A 1013 -5.40 43.41 46.39
CA ILE A 1013 -6.23 42.52 45.57
C ILE A 1013 -5.83 42.64 44.11
N TRP A 1014 -6.13 41.64 43.28
CA TRP A 1014 -6.01 41.76 41.83
C TRP A 1014 -7.27 41.29 41.12
N ILE A 1015 -7.53 41.87 39.94
CA ILE A 1015 -8.73 41.60 39.14
C ILE A 1015 -8.33 40.75 37.94
N GLY A 1016 -9.03 39.64 37.75
CA GLY A 1016 -8.77 38.72 36.64
C GLY A 1016 -9.44 37.36 36.85
N HIS A 1017 -8.98 36.37 36.09
CA HIS A 1017 -9.51 35.01 36.17
C HIS A 1017 -8.44 33.99 35.75
N SER A 1018 -8.49 32.80 36.35
CA SER A 1018 -7.49 31.74 36.16
C SER A 1018 -6.07 32.28 36.43
N THR A 1019 -5.17 32.28 35.44
CA THR A 1019 -3.81 32.84 35.53
C THR A 1019 -3.71 34.24 34.92
N TYR A 1020 -4.78 34.77 34.33
CA TYR A 1020 -4.76 36.05 33.64
C TYR A 1020 -5.11 37.20 34.60
N LYS A 1021 -4.19 38.14 34.76
CA LYS A 1021 -4.32 39.31 35.65
C LYS A 1021 -4.49 40.58 34.82
N PHE A 1022 -5.58 41.31 35.03
CA PHE A 1022 -5.80 42.62 34.40
C PHE A 1022 -5.02 43.71 35.13
N ASP A 1023 -5.23 43.85 36.44
CA ASP A 1023 -4.47 44.82 37.26
C ASP A 1023 -4.50 44.47 38.76
N THR A 1024 -3.70 45.19 39.56
CA THR A 1024 -3.59 45.02 41.02
C THR A 1024 -3.97 46.31 41.74
N ILE A 1025 -4.89 46.22 42.70
CA ILE A 1025 -5.47 47.36 43.43
C ILE A 1025 -5.02 47.29 44.89
N SER A 1026 -4.62 48.44 45.44
CA SER A 1026 -4.25 48.57 46.85
C SER A 1026 -5.46 48.90 47.71
N VAL A 1027 -5.66 48.14 48.80
CA VAL A 1027 -6.72 48.37 49.77
C VAL A 1027 -6.09 48.96 51.05
N PRO A 1028 -6.26 50.26 51.33
CA PRO A 1028 -5.74 50.85 52.58
C PRO A 1028 -6.45 50.27 53.81
N SER A 1029 -5.83 50.41 54.99
CA SER A 1029 -6.56 50.15 56.25
C SER A 1029 -7.73 51.12 56.34
N THR A 1030 -8.93 50.60 56.54
CA THR A 1030 -10.14 51.42 56.70
C THR A 1030 -10.39 51.75 58.18
N GLY A 1031 -9.59 51.20 59.10
CA GLY A 1031 -9.77 51.33 60.55
C GLY A 1031 -10.85 50.41 61.13
N GLY A 1032 -11.21 49.33 60.41
CA GLY A 1032 -12.27 48.42 60.84
C GLY A 1032 -13.70 48.91 60.59
N VAL A 1033 -13.86 49.95 59.76
CA VAL A 1033 -15.18 50.45 59.28
C VAL A 1033 -15.32 50.27 57.77
N TRP A 1034 -16.55 50.13 57.27
CA TRP A 1034 -16.81 49.99 55.84
C TRP A 1034 -16.51 51.29 55.08
N LYS A 1035 -15.67 51.21 54.05
CA LYS A 1035 -15.34 52.33 53.15
C LYS A 1035 -15.37 51.89 51.69
N THR A 1036 -15.73 52.82 50.82
CA THR A 1036 -15.63 52.62 49.38
C THR A 1036 -14.27 53.14 48.93
N ILE A 1037 -13.51 52.29 48.24
CA ILE A 1037 -12.27 52.66 47.58
C ILE A 1037 -12.48 52.59 46.07
N THR A 1038 -11.78 53.42 45.32
CA THR A 1038 -11.95 53.52 43.87
C THR A 1038 -10.59 53.55 43.18
N ASP A 1039 -10.50 52.88 42.03
CA ASP A 1039 -9.32 52.88 41.16
C ASP A 1039 -9.75 52.89 39.68
N THR A 1040 -8.80 52.98 38.75
CA THR A 1040 -9.06 52.85 37.30
C THR A 1040 -8.32 51.66 36.71
N ILE A 1041 -9.03 50.84 35.93
CA ILE A 1041 -8.51 49.61 35.34
C ILE A 1041 -8.84 49.55 33.84
N ARG A 1042 -7.96 48.96 33.03
CA ARG A 1042 -8.24 48.69 31.62
C ARG A 1042 -8.82 47.28 31.45
N LEU A 1043 -10.02 47.18 30.89
CA LEU A 1043 -10.71 45.91 30.68
C LEU A 1043 -11.02 45.72 29.18
N PRO A 1044 -10.86 44.50 28.63
CA PRO A 1044 -11.41 44.17 27.31
C PRO A 1044 -12.94 44.02 27.36
N ALA A 1045 -13.58 43.87 26.20
CA ALA A 1045 -14.96 43.42 26.16
C ALA A 1045 -15.03 41.98 26.71
N LEU A 1046 -15.79 41.77 27.78
CA LEU A 1046 -15.83 40.50 28.50
C LEU A 1046 -17.13 40.35 29.28
N ASN A 1047 -17.54 39.11 29.54
CA ASN A 1047 -18.73 38.79 30.33
C ASN A 1047 -18.44 38.01 31.63
N TYR A 1048 -17.17 37.96 32.05
CA TYR A 1048 -16.73 37.22 33.23
C TYR A 1048 -15.37 37.70 33.77
N THR A 1049 -15.29 37.98 35.08
CA THR A 1049 -14.02 38.17 35.80
C THR A 1049 -14.21 37.97 37.31
N GLY A 1050 -13.12 37.90 38.08
CA GLY A 1050 -13.13 37.78 39.53
C GLY A 1050 -12.14 38.68 40.26
N VAL A 1051 -12.25 38.65 41.59
CA VAL A 1051 -11.39 39.35 42.54
C VAL A 1051 -10.57 38.32 43.30
N HIS A 1052 -9.26 38.54 43.38
CA HIS A 1052 -8.33 37.66 44.06
C HIS A 1052 -7.59 38.40 45.17
N ILE A 1053 -7.47 37.78 46.35
CA ILE A 1053 -6.79 38.35 47.51
C ILE A 1053 -5.29 38.05 47.39
N LEU A 1054 -4.48 39.10 47.27
CA LEU A 1054 -3.03 38.98 47.12
C LEU A 1054 -2.34 39.00 48.49
N THR A 1055 -2.70 39.94 49.36
CA THR A 1055 -2.15 40.06 50.71
C THR A 1055 -3.18 40.67 51.67
N GLY A 1056 -3.17 40.26 52.94
CA GLY A 1056 -4.06 40.79 53.99
C GLY A 1056 -5.40 40.07 54.10
N SER A 1057 -6.29 40.60 54.94
CA SER A 1057 -7.59 39.98 55.27
C SER A 1057 -8.74 41.01 55.32
N PRO A 1058 -9.06 41.65 54.19
CA PRO A 1058 -10.20 42.56 54.14
C PRO A 1058 -11.52 41.79 54.19
N LYS A 1059 -12.61 42.42 54.62
CA LYS A 1059 -13.98 41.99 54.33
C LYS A 1059 -14.48 42.73 53.10
N PHE A 1060 -15.30 42.06 52.29
CA PHE A 1060 -15.77 42.56 51.00
C PHE A 1060 -17.30 42.50 50.92
N ASN A 1061 -17.93 43.64 50.63
CA ASN A 1061 -19.39 43.75 50.51
C ASN A 1061 -19.81 43.75 49.04
N TRP A 1062 -19.39 44.74 48.25
CA TRP A 1062 -19.74 44.83 46.83
C TRP A 1062 -18.68 45.57 46.02
N PHE A 1063 -18.71 45.42 44.70
CA PHE A 1063 -17.94 46.27 43.79
C PHE A 1063 -18.80 46.75 42.62
N SER A 1064 -18.44 47.89 42.02
CA SER A 1064 -19.06 48.42 40.81
C SER A 1064 -18.01 48.72 39.75
N ILE A 1065 -18.42 48.62 38.49
CA ILE A 1065 -17.62 49.04 37.34
C ILE A 1065 -18.39 50.15 36.62
N ASP A 1066 -17.77 51.31 36.52
CA ASP A 1066 -18.34 52.53 35.98
C ASP A 1066 -17.47 53.08 34.83
N ASN A 1067 -18.06 53.39 33.67
CA ASN A 1067 -17.35 54.02 32.55
C ASN A 1067 -17.52 55.55 32.47
N CYS A 1068 -18.00 56.19 33.54
CA CYS A 1068 -18.17 57.63 33.54
C CYS A 1068 -16.81 58.32 33.75
N ALA A 1069 -16.06 58.55 32.67
CA ALA A 1069 -15.04 59.60 32.67
C ALA A 1069 -15.77 60.95 32.69
N VAL A 1070 -16.14 61.40 33.90
CA VAL A 1070 -16.74 62.72 34.11
C VAL A 1070 -15.73 63.81 33.78
N ASN A 1071 -16.15 64.79 32.98
CA ASN A 1071 -15.69 66.17 33.16
C ASN A 1071 -16.25 66.63 34.52
N GLU A 1072 -15.39 67.10 35.42
CA GLU A 1072 -15.63 67.33 36.86
C GLU A 1072 -16.70 68.39 37.22
N GLN A 1073 -17.52 68.87 36.29
CA GLN A 1073 -18.45 69.99 36.54
C GLN A 1073 -19.95 69.66 36.52
N ALA A 1074 -20.39 68.45 36.14
CA ALA A 1074 -21.82 68.13 36.01
C ALA A 1074 -22.39 67.21 37.12
N ALA A 1075 -21.57 66.69 38.04
CA ALA A 1075 -22.00 65.69 39.04
C ALA A 1075 -22.68 66.28 40.31
N ALA A 1076 -23.09 67.56 40.29
CA ALA A 1076 -23.52 68.25 41.51
C ALA A 1076 -25.04 68.47 41.66
N THR A 1077 -25.92 68.04 40.74
CA THR A 1077 -27.26 68.67 40.69
C THR A 1077 -28.51 67.80 40.51
N ALA A 1078 -28.49 66.47 40.67
CA ALA A 1078 -29.75 65.73 40.54
C ALA A 1078 -29.83 64.42 41.34
N TYR A 1079 -29.77 64.51 42.67
CA TYR A 1079 -30.37 63.50 43.56
C TYR A 1079 -31.61 64.10 44.20
N ALA A 1080 -32.76 64.00 43.52
CA ALA A 1080 -34.07 64.24 44.14
C ALA A 1080 -35.18 63.44 43.43
N LYS A 1081 -35.74 62.50 44.19
CA LYS A 1081 -37.10 61.91 44.11
C LYS A 1081 -37.49 61.02 42.91
N ALA A 1082 -37.44 59.72 43.19
CA ALA A 1082 -38.58 58.80 43.38
C ALA A 1082 -39.61 58.51 42.25
N GLU A 1083 -39.82 57.20 42.11
CA GLU A 1083 -40.98 56.42 41.61
C GLU A 1083 -41.03 55.97 40.13
N TYR A 1084 -41.01 54.64 39.98
CA TYR A 1084 -41.34 53.86 38.77
C TYR A 1084 -42.86 53.85 38.52
N PRO A 1085 -43.33 53.69 37.27
CA PRO A 1085 -43.84 52.35 36.91
C PRO A 1085 -43.60 51.88 35.47
N ALA A 1086 -43.67 50.54 35.37
CA ALA A 1086 -44.07 49.69 34.26
C ALA A 1086 -43.21 49.59 32.98
N LYS A 1087 -42.66 48.38 32.87
CA LYS A 1087 -42.08 47.68 31.73
C LYS A 1087 -43.16 47.33 30.69
N GLU A 1088 -42.86 47.50 29.40
CA GLU A 1088 -43.41 46.65 28.33
C GLU A 1088 -42.28 45.99 27.54
N THR A 1089 -42.38 44.67 27.39
CA THR A 1089 -41.48 43.75 26.72
C THR A 1089 -41.97 43.44 25.30
N ASP A 1090 -41.04 43.39 24.33
CA ASP A 1090 -41.30 42.99 22.94
C ASP A 1090 -41.68 41.49 22.81
N THR A 1091 -42.68 41.17 21.99
CA THR A 1091 -43.50 39.94 22.04
C THR A 1091 -43.67 39.17 20.72
N LYS A 1092 -43.05 39.52 19.59
CA LYS A 1092 -43.67 39.20 18.26
C LYS A 1092 -43.21 37.95 17.44
N GLY A 1093 -42.60 36.90 18.01
CA GLY A 1093 -42.20 35.69 17.24
C GLY A 1093 -42.72 34.35 17.79
N PRO A 1094 -42.94 33.30 16.95
CA PRO A 1094 -43.42 32.00 17.42
C PRO A 1094 -42.36 31.30 18.29
N VAL A 1095 -42.78 30.72 19.41
CA VAL A 1095 -41.89 30.12 20.41
C VAL A 1095 -42.20 28.63 20.58
N LEU A 1096 -41.14 27.83 20.60
CA LEU A 1096 -41.19 26.39 20.77
C LEU A 1096 -40.81 26.00 22.21
N TYR A 1097 -41.65 25.22 22.88
CA TYR A 1097 -41.33 24.67 24.20
C TYR A 1097 -42.16 23.41 24.54
N PRO A 1098 -41.61 22.50 25.37
CA PRO A 1098 -40.22 22.42 25.81
C PRO A 1098 -39.31 21.90 24.67
N ASN A 1099 -38.02 22.27 24.72
CA ASN A 1099 -36.98 21.69 23.86
C ASN A 1099 -35.63 21.74 24.62
N PRO A 1100 -35.05 20.61 25.07
CA PRO A 1100 -35.42 19.22 24.77
C PRO A 1100 -36.81 18.79 25.27
N THR A 1101 -37.40 17.73 24.69
CA THR A 1101 -38.72 17.20 25.05
C THR A 1101 -38.73 15.67 25.19
N ASN A 1102 -39.59 15.14 26.07
CA ASN A 1102 -39.85 13.70 26.25
C ASN A 1102 -40.92 13.13 25.31
N GLY A 1103 -41.51 13.95 24.44
CA GLY A 1103 -42.53 13.51 23.48
C GLY A 1103 -43.57 14.57 23.18
N GLN A 1104 -43.90 15.44 24.12
CA GLN A 1104 -44.88 16.51 23.88
C GLN A 1104 -44.21 17.81 23.48
N LEU A 1105 -44.65 18.38 22.37
CA LEU A 1105 -44.07 19.60 21.81
C LEU A 1105 -45.18 20.63 21.60
N THR A 1106 -44.97 21.85 22.11
CA THR A 1106 -45.93 22.94 21.96
C THR A 1106 -45.30 24.15 21.26
N LEU A 1107 -45.93 24.59 20.18
CA LEU A 1107 -45.61 25.85 19.51
C LEU A 1107 -46.67 26.89 19.84
N ASP A 1108 -46.24 28.01 20.38
CA ASP A 1108 -47.05 29.23 20.43
C ASP A 1108 -46.74 30.05 19.19
N LEU A 1109 -47.72 30.22 18.29
CA LEU A 1109 -47.53 30.92 17.02
C LEU A 1109 -47.53 32.45 17.17
N ARG A 1110 -47.83 32.96 18.38
CA ARG A 1110 -47.84 34.40 18.74
C ARG A 1110 -48.53 35.29 17.68
N GLY A 1111 -49.68 34.84 17.19
CA GLY A 1111 -50.52 35.58 16.26
C GLY A 1111 -50.12 35.49 14.79
N GLN A 1112 -49.10 34.70 14.43
CA GLN A 1112 -48.69 34.49 13.05
C GLN A 1112 -49.37 33.25 12.44
N SER A 1113 -49.69 33.30 11.14
CA SER A 1113 -50.43 32.24 10.44
C SER A 1113 -49.50 31.32 9.64
N TYR A 1114 -49.64 30.02 9.86
CA TYR A 1114 -48.92 28.96 9.15
C TYR A 1114 -49.93 27.91 8.66
N ARG A 1115 -49.62 27.21 7.57
CA ARG A 1115 -50.52 26.22 6.94
C ARG A 1115 -50.08 24.78 7.19
N ARG A 1116 -48.80 24.55 7.48
CA ARG A 1116 -48.24 23.20 7.58
C ARG A 1116 -47.11 23.11 8.60
N LEU A 1117 -47.09 22.01 9.34
CA LEU A 1117 -46.05 21.64 10.28
C LEU A 1117 -45.45 20.29 9.85
N THR A 1118 -44.15 20.26 9.64
CA THR A 1118 -43.44 19.11 9.09
C THR A 1118 -42.30 18.69 10.02
N VAL A 1119 -42.18 17.40 10.34
CA VAL A 1119 -41.06 16.84 11.10
C VAL A 1119 -40.24 15.93 10.20
N LEU A 1120 -38.95 16.20 10.13
CA LEU A 1120 -37.97 15.47 9.34
C LEU A 1120 -36.92 14.83 10.25
N ASP A 1121 -36.33 13.72 9.80
CA ASP A 1121 -35.09 13.24 10.37
C ASP A 1121 -33.92 14.17 9.97
N ILE A 1122 -32.75 13.95 10.57
CA ILE A 1122 -31.54 14.75 10.27
C ILE A 1122 -31.02 14.57 8.83
N ARG A 1123 -31.51 13.56 8.11
CA ARG A 1123 -31.16 13.30 6.70
C ARG A 1123 -32.18 13.96 5.75
N GLY A 1124 -33.17 14.68 6.29
CA GLY A 1124 -34.20 15.39 5.52
C GLY A 1124 -35.39 14.52 5.11
N ASN A 1125 -35.47 13.27 5.55
CA ASN A 1125 -36.61 12.41 5.24
C ASN A 1125 -37.82 12.82 6.04
N LEU A 1126 -38.98 12.83 5.38
CA LEU A 1126 -40.25 13.15 6.01
C LEU A 1126 -40.65 12.05 7.01
N LEU A 1127 -40.74 12.41 8.29
CA LEU A 1127 -41.20 11.50 9.33
C LEU A 1127 -42.68 11.71 9.64
N ARG A 1128 -43.12 12.97 9.69
CA ARG A 1128 -44.53 13.30 9.97
C ARG A 1128 -44.90 14.67 9.46
N GLN A 1129 -46.17 14.86 9.13
CA GLN A 1129 -46.69 16.13 8.66
C GLN A 1129 -48.11 16.35 9.18
N TRP A 1130 -48.41 17.59 9.51
CA TRP A 1130 -49.74 18.03 9.92
C TRP A 1130 -50.13 19.31 9.20
N TYR A 1131 -51.41 19.42 8.88
CA TYR A 1131 -52.01 20.68 8.48
C TYR A 1131 -52.38 21.49 9.73
N ILE A 1132 -52.17 22.80 9.64
CA ILE A 1132 -52.49 23.76 10.70
C ILE A 1132 -53.80 24.45 10.32
N GLN A 1133 -54.77 24.48 11.22
CA GLN A 1133 -56.05 25.10 10.92
C GLN A 1133 -55.93 26.63 10.94
N LYS A 1134 -56.64 27.30 10.03
CA LYS A 1134 -56.61 28.77 9.92
C LYS A 1134 -57.10 29.40 11.23
N GLY A 1135 -56.22 30.14 11.91
CA GLY A 1135 -56.50 30.80 13.19
C GLY A 1135 -56.01 30.06 14.44
N GLU A 1136 -55.40 28.87 14.30
CA GLU A 1136 -54.80 28.12 15.40
C GLU A 1136 -53.60 28.91 15.96
N ARG A 1137 -53.68 29.31 17.25
CA ARG A 1137 -52.65 30.16 17.89
C ARG A 1137 -51.58 29.36 18.63
N ARG A 1138 -51.90 28.14 19.03
CA ARG A 1138 -50.99 27.26 19.77
C ARG A 1138 -51.21 25.81 19.33
N ILE A 1139 -50.12 25.14 18.97
CA ILE A 1139 -50.13 23.82 18.39
C ILE A 1139 -49.37 22.88 19.33
N SER A 1140 -50.06 21.90 19.89
CA SER A 1140 -49.41 20.81 20.64
C SER A 1140 -49.46 19.52 19.83
N ARG A 1141 -48.30 18.89 19.62
CA ARG A 1141 -48.19 17.60 18.92
C ARG A 1141 -47.34 16.64 19.74
N ASP A 1142 -47.79 15.39 19.77
CA ASP A 1142 -47.07 14.30 20.40
C ASP A 1142 -46.19 13.58 19.37
N ILE A 1143 -44.91 13.53 19.70
CA ILE A 1143 -43.83 12.89 18.96
C ILE A 1143 -43.16 11.79 19.81
N SER A 1144 -43.79 11.33 20.89
CA SER A 1144 -43.32 10.24 21.75
C SER A 1144 -42.96 8.96 20.99
N ALA A 1145 -43.63 8.69 19.86
CA ALA A 1145 -43.37 7.54 18.99
C ALA A 1145 -42.05 7.65 18.19
N LEU A 1146 -41.39 8.82 18.17
CA LEU A 1146 -40.07 8.96 17.56
C LEU A 1146 -38.99 8.47 18.54
N PRO A 1147 -37.98 7.72 18.06
CA PRO A 1147 -36.83 7.35 18.88
C PRO A 1147 -36.12 8.57 19.47
N ALA A 1148 -35.41 8.41 20.59
CA ALA A 1148 -34.55 9.47 21.12
C ALA A 1148 -33.53 9.91 20.06
N GLY A 1149 -33.42 11.22 19.84
CA GLY A 1149 -32.65 11.76 18.72
C GLY A 1149 -32.92 13.24 18.43
N THR A 1150 -32.11 13.81 17.54
CA THR A 1150 -32.33 15.16 17.00
C THR A 1150 -33.22 15.08 15.76
N TYR A 1151 -34.18 15.99 15.63
CA TYR A 1151 -35.05 16.11 14.46
C TYR A 1151 -35.17 17.57 14.03
N MET A 1152 -35.64 17.79 12.80
CA MET A 1152 -35.95 19.12 12.29
C MET A 1152 -37.45 19.29 12.17
N LEU A 1153 -37.95 20.43 12.64
CA LEU A 1153 -39.35 20.79 12.59
C LEU A 1153 -39.52 22.07 11.79
N ILE A 1154 -40.33 22.04 10.75
CA ILE A 1154 -40.53 23.13 9.79
C ILE A 1154 -41.99 23.57 9.86
N LEU A 1155 -42.21 24.84 10.20
CA LEU A 1155 -43.48 25.54 10.01
C LEU A 1155 -43.45 26.24 8.65
N GLU A 1156 -44.41 25.93 7.80
CA GLU A 1156 -44.55 26.53 6.48
C GLU A 1156 -45.80 27.40 6.42
N GLY A 1157 -45.62 28.64 5.99
CA GLY A 1157 -46.67 29.65 5.82
C GLY A 1157 -46.62 30.29 4.44
N ASP A 1158 -47.60 31.14 4.12
CA ASP A 1158 -47.72 31.72 2.77
C ASP A 1158 -46.62 32.72 2.42
N LYS A 1159 -45.96 33.32 3.43
CA LYS A 1159 -44.86 34.29 3.26
C LYS A 1159 -43.66 34.06 4.16
N ASN A 1160 -43.77 33.16 5.15
CA ASN A 1160 -42.75 32.91 6.17
C ASN A 1160 -42.64 31.41 6.43
N ASN A 1161 -41.43 30.86 6.36
CA ASN A 1161 -41.11 29.52 6.86
C ASN A 1161 -40.22 29.67 8.11
N LYS A 1162 -40.45 28.84 9.13
CA LYS A 1162 -39.65 28.85 10.37
C LYS A 1162 -39.22 27.42 10.69
N THR A 1163 -37.92 27.23 10.87
CA THR A 1163 -37.36 25.92 11.21
C THR A 1163 -36.87 25.91 12.64
N PHE A 1164 -37.20 24.86 13.38
CA PHE A 1164 -36.72 24.59 14.73
C PHE A 1164 -35.96 23.26 14.73
N ARG A 1165 -34.81 23.24 15.42
CA ARG A 1165 -34.15 21.98 15.80
C ARG A 1165 -34.81 21.48 17.07
N ILE A 1166 -35.26 20.22 17.08
CA ILE A 1166 -35.88 19.62 18.26
C ILE A 1166 -35.04 18.45 18.74
N ILE A 1167 -34.91 18.30 20.06
CA ILE A 1167 -34.19 17.21 20.71
C ILE A 1167 -35.21 16.37 21.48
N LYS A 1168 -35.45 15.15 21.01
CA LYS A 1168 -36.24 14.13 21.71
C LYS A 1168 -35.30 13.36 22.62
N ILE A 1169 -35.47 13.53 23.93
CA ILE A 1169 -34.76 12.76 24.95
C ILE A 1169 -35.46 11.45 25.24
#